data_AF-A0A916RMG5-F1
#
_entry.id   AF-A0A916RMG5-F1
#
_cell.length_a   1.000
_cell.length_b   1.000
_cell.length_c   1.000
_cell.angle_alpha   90.00
_cell.angle_beta   90.00
_cell.angle_gamma   90.00
#
_symmetry.space_group_name_H-M   'P 1'
#
loop_
_entity.id
_entity.type
_entity.pdbx_description
1 polymer ?
#
loop_
_entity_poly.entity_id
_entity_poly.type
_entity_poly.pdbx_seq_one_letter_code
_entity_poly.pdbx_strand_id
1 'polypeptide(L)'
;MSYLEYSIRYPDPSLESAQSIAKEALGDFATSPNFLANLETAFGSDLDFEKAAELAAAWGAGDFSGLPEIEVRPSNEINGAMGAFSTDTNTIYFSQEYLSANAGSDEAVAAVWLEEIGHFVDSVVNSQDAAGDEGDIFSRLVRGDVLSALELELLKSEDDGAVVVLDGVEVAIEMAALKFSTPVSGELTKADNSDTHTFRAKEGDIMLLNVVGPEIVPQVEVFRPDGTLLSSFSQPSPSLLEITGPRRELELPFSPDVSGTYTIVLKSLPSNQLAGYSQTGNYNINLELINNPAKQATPLKFGLPISASIDKILEHDKYSFTAQVGDRILLEAGEPDTSSSDIAPQVHVYNPDGFLLGISSGSGGKIFDEVTPLIDGTYTLVFSSAASSSEGQTGDYTISVECTGECKAKPEPPKPTNRNDKITGTSRKDTIDGKDGNDQINGRGGNDRLQGGIGNDRLDGGTGKDRLNGGIGNDRLDGGKGADILNGGGGKDTLIGGGGNDNLIGGAGRDKLLGGGGNDRLTGSAGNDTLTGGGGRDRFIYETNRRFRRADFGVDRITDFVAGQDDIVLDKTTFTSLESTAGNRLIANDFAIITDNANAATSNAEIVYNSSNGQLFYNANGSAAGFGGGGRFAILTNEAELSRTDFIVQN
;
A
#
# COMPACT_ATOMS: atom_id res chain seq x y z
N MET A 1 -61.37 -3.50 11.21
CA MET A 1 -61.85 -4.75 10.58
C MET A 1 -60.63 -5.59 10.34
N SER A 2 -60.67 -6.81 10.86
CA SER A 2 -59.67 -7.87 10.72
C SER A 2 -59.25 -8.07 9.26
N TYR A 3 -57.97 -7.84 8.96
CA TYR A 3 -57.34 -8.55 7.85
C TYR A 3 -57.01 -9.94 8.40
N LEU A 4 -57.83 -10.91 8.00
CA LEU A 4 -57.63 -12.32 8.28
C LEU A 4 -56.27 -12.76 7.72
N GLU A 5 -55.56 -13.52 8.54
CA GLU A 5 -54.55 -14.49 8.14
C GLU A 5 -54.94 -15.15 6.83
N TYR A 6 -54.08 -15.00 5.83
CA TYR A 6 -53.97 -15.96 4.76
C TYR A 6 -52.55 -16.51 4.82
N SER A 7 -52.33 -17.49 5.71
CA SER A 7 -51.24 -18.44 5.48
C SER A 7 -51.60 -19.19 4.20
N ILE A 8 -51.10 -18.74 3.06
CA ILE A 8 -51.19 -19.51 1.83
C ILE A 8 -50.22 -20.69 2.00
N ARG A 9 -50.68 -21.78 2.63
CA ARG A 9 -50.12 -23.12 2.39
C ARG A 9 -50.71 -23.63 1.08
N TYR A 10 -50.22 -23.10 -0.04
CA TYR A 10 -50.31 -23.77 -1.33
C TYR A 10 -48.87 -23.98 -1.82
N PRO A 11 -48.51 -25.18 -2.31
CA PRO A 11 -47.18 -25.39 -2.86
C PRO A 11 -47.01 -24.49 -4.07
N ASP A 12 -46.03 -23.59 -4.02
CA ASP A 12 -45.58 -22.88 -5.21
C ASP A 12 -44.92 -23.92 -6.14
N PRO A 13 -45.40 -24.12 -7.37
CA PRO A 13 -44.83 -25.12 -8.29
C PRO A 13 -43.34 -24.91 -8.55
N SER A 14 -42.85 -23.67 -8.46
CA SER A 14 -41.43 -23.34 -8.57
C SER A 14 -40.62 -23.90 -7.40
N LEU A 15 -41.18 -23.92 -6.19
CA LEU A 15 -40.54 -24.46 -5.00
C LEU A 15 -40.45 -25.99 -5.06
N GLU A 16 -41.48 -26.69 -5.55
CA GLU A 16 -41.44 -28.15 -5.70
C GLU A 16 -40.34 -28.59 -6.69
N SER A 17 -40.22 -27.88 -7.82
CA SER A 17 -39.20 -28.15 -8.83
C SER A 17 -37.79 -27.84 -8.31
N ALA A 18 -37.60 -26.66 -7.71
CA ALA A 18 -36.34 -26.27 -7.08
C ALA A 18 -35.92 -27.23 -5.96
N GLN A 19 -36.87 -27.70 -5.15
CA GLN A 19 -36.61 -28.70 -4.12
C GLN A 19 -36.14 -30.03 -4.70
N SER A 20 -36.65 -30.44 -5.87
CA SER A 20 -36.18 -31.65 -6.54
C SER A 20 -34.72 -31.51 -6.98
N ILE A 21 -34.36 -30.36 -7.57
CA ILE A 21 -32.99 -30.07 -8.04
C ILE A 21 -32.00 -30.08 -6.88
N ALA A 22 -32.33 -29.37 -5.81
CA ALA A 22 -31.46 -29.28 -4.63
C ALA A 22 -31.32 -30.62 -3.90
N LYS A 23 -32.39 -31.43 -3.79
CA LYS A 23 -32.31 -32.78 -3.19
C LYS A 23 -31.43 -33.72 -4.01
N GLU A 24 -31.50 -33.65 -5.33
CA GLU A 24 -30.59 -34.40 -6.21
C GLU A 24 -29.13 -34.00 -5.96
N ALA A 25 -28.86 -32.69 -5.94
CA ALA A 25 -27.52 -32.17 -5.66
C ALA A 25 -27.00 -32.56 -4.27
N LEU A 26 -27.85 -32.54 -3.23
CA LEU A 26 -27.50 -33.00 -1.88
C LEU A 26 -27.19 -34.50 -1.82
N GLY A 27 -27.92 -35.32 -2.58
CA GLY A 27 -27.65 -36.75 -2.68
C GLY A 27 -26.30 -37.05 -3.34
N ASP A 28 -25.99 -36.34 -4.43
CA ASP A 28 -24.69 -36.43 -5.12
C ASP A 28 -23.55 -35.94 -4.22
N PHE A 29 -23.76 -34.81 -3.52
CA PHE A 29 -22.82 -34.26 -2.56
C PHE A 29 -22.54 -35.24 -1.40
N ALA A 30 -23.59 -35.84 -0.83
CA ALA A 30 -23.49 -36.80 0.27
C ALA A 30 -22.72 -38.08 -0.09
N THR A 31 -22.77 -38.50 -1.36
CA THR A 31 -22.06 -39.69 -1.85
C THR A 31 -20.68 -39.39 -2.42
N SER A 32 -20.30 -38.11 -2.47
CA SER A 32 -18.99 -37.67 -2.97
C SER A 32 -17.85 -38.11 -2.05
N PRO A 33 -16.69 -38.54 -2.61
CA PRO A 33 -15.50 -38.85 -1.81
C PRO A 33 -14.94 -37.63 -1.07
N ASN A 34 -15.35 -36.41 -1.45
CA ASN A 34 -14.90 -35.15 -0.85
C ASN A 34 -15.91 -34.58 0.16
N PHE A 35 -17.00 -35.28 0.50
CA PHE A 35 -18.07 -34.78 1.37
C PHE A 35 -17.54 -34.11 2.66
N LEU A 36 -16.73 -34.83 3.45
CA LEU A 36 -16.18 -34.29 4.69
C LEU A 36 -15.23 -33.11 4.46
N ALA A 37 -14.38 -33.16 3.42
CA ALA A 37 -13.46 -32.08 3.11
C ALA A 37 -14.19 -30.80 2.66
N ASN A 38 -15.33 -30.94 1.98
CA ASN A 38 -16.17 -29.83 1.58
C ASN A 38 -16.92 -29.24 2.79
N LEU A 39 -17.38 -30.06 3.73
CA LEU A 39 -17.94 -29.56 5.00
C LEU A 39 -16.89 -28.81 5.82
N GLU A 40 -15.65 -29.33 5.91
CA GLU A 40 -14.55 -28.62 6.58
C GLU A 40 -14.21 -27.29 5.87
N THR A 41 -14.38 -27.25 4.55
CA THR A 41 -14.18 -26.04 3.74
C THR A 41 -15.24 -24.99 4.06
N ALA A 42 -16.52 -25.38 4.18
CA ALA A 42 -17.61 -24.48 4.52
C ALA A 42 -17.57 -24.03 5.99
N PHE A 43 -17.50 -24.98 6.92
CA PHE A 43 -17.84 -24.77 8.33
C PHE A 43 -16.62 -24.78 9.27
N GLY A 44 -15.44 -25.10 8.76
CA GLY A 44 -14.20 -25.17 9.56
C GLY A 44 -13.90 -26.57 10.12
N SER A 45 -12.84 -26.67 10.93
CA SER A 45 -12.25 -27.96 11.30
C SER A 45 -12.93 -28.70 12.47
N ASP A 46 -13.86 -28.04 13.17
CA ASP A 46 -14.37 -28.50 14.47
C ASP A 46 -15.74 -29.20 14.33
N LEU A 47 -15.86 -30.09 13.33
CA LEU A 47 -17.10 -30.80 13.00
C LEU A 47 -17.38 -32.02 13.88
N ASP A 48 -18.66 -32.24 14.19
CA ASP A 48 -19.21 -33.48 14.70
C ASP A 48 -19.32 -34.51 13.57
N PHE A 49 -18.25 -35.29 13.40
CA PHE A 49 -18.15 -36.30 12.35
C PHE A 49 -19.21 -37.40 12.43
N GLU A 50 -19.80 -37.67 13.60
CA GLU A 50 -20.87 -38.67 13.74
C GLU A 50 -22.15 -38.17 13.09
N LYS A 51 -22.55 -36.92 13.40
CA LYS A 51 -23.71 -36.28 12.77
C LYS A 51 -23.51 -36.02 11.28
N ALA A 52 -22.31 -35.62 10.86
CA ALA A 52 -22.00 -35.48 9.43
C ALA A 52 -22.16 -36.81 8.68
N ALA A 53 -21.77 -37.93 9.29
CA ALA A 53 -21.95 -39.26 8.71
C ALA A 53 -23.43 -39.70 8.67
N GLU A 54 -24.24 -39.30 9.67
CA GLU A 54 -25.68 -39.53 9.66
C GLU A 54 -26.37 -38.77 8.52
N LEU A 55 -26.03 -37.49 8.30
CA LEU A 55 -26.52 -36.69 7.18
C LEU A 55 -26.13 -37.32 5.84
N ALA A 56 -24.87 -37.71 5.68
CA ALA A 56 -24.39 -38.38 4.45
C ALA A 56 -25.15 -39.68 4.16
N ALA A 57 -25.40 -40.50 5.18
CA ALA A 57 -26.11 -41.76 5.05
C ALA A 57 -27.60 -41.55 4.69
N ALA A 58 -28.26 -40.57 5.30
CA ALA A 58 -29.64 -40.22 5.01
C ALA A 58 -29.79 -39.69 3.58
N TRP A 59 -29.03 -38.65 3.22
CA TRP A 59 -29.12 -38.01 1.91
C TRP A 59 -28.66 -38.92 0.77
N GLY A 60 -27.61 -39.73 0.99
CA GLY A 60 -27.15 -40.73 0.02
C GLY A 60 -28.15 -41.87 -0.21
N ALA A 61 -29.07 -42.11 0.75
CA ALA A 61 -30.21 -43.02 0.58
C ALA A 61 -31.46 -42.34 0.01
N GLY A 62 -31.40 -41.02 -0.27
CA GLY A 62 -32.52 -40.21 -0.72
C GLY A 62 -33.53 -39.86 0.39
N ASP A 63 -33.16 -40.01 1.66
CA ASP A 63 -33.97 -39.62 2.81
C ASP A 63 -33.68 -38.17 3.21
N PHE A 64 -34.59 -37.27 2.83
CA PHE A 64 -34.53 -35.83 3.15
C PHE A 64 -35.57 -35.42 4.19
N SER A 65 -36.14 -36.37 4.93
CA SER A 65 -37.19 -36.10 5.92
C SER A 65 -36.71 -35.26 7.12
N GLY A 66 -35.40 -35.16 7.31
CA GLY A 66 -34.78 -34.32 8.35
C GLY A 66 -34.49 -32.87 7.94
N LEU A 67 -34.79 -32.45 6.70
CA LEU A 67 -34.61 -31.06 6.28
C LEU A 67 -35.66 -30.13 6.96
N PRO A 68 -35.31 -28.85 7.21
CA PRO A 68 -36.24 -27.86 7.76
C PRO A 68 -37.55 -27.71 6.96
N GLU A 69 -38.63 -27.33 7.64
CA GLU A 69 -39.87 -26.92 6.96
C GLU A 69 -39.65 -25.59 6.22
N ILE A 70 -40.39 -25.37 5.12
CA ILE A 70 -40.35 -24.11 4.37
C ILE A 70 -41.63 -23.32 4.64
N GLU A 71 -41.46 -22.03 4.93
CA GLU A 71 -42.54 -21.05 4.97
C GLU A 71 -42.25 -19.89 4.00
N VAL A 72 -43.29 -19.35 3.35
CA VAL A 72 -43.17 -18.20 2.46
C VAL A 72 -43.68 -16.96 3.16
N ARG A 73 -42.86 -15.90 3.20
CA ARG A 73 -43.16 -14.63 3.87
C ARG A 73 -42.93 -13.45 2.92
N PRO A 74 -43.65 -12.33 3.10
CA PRO A 74 -43.29 -11.08 2.44
C PRO A 74 -41.83 -10.69 2.73
N SER A 75 -41.11 -10.20 1.73
CA SER A 75 -39.68 -9.86 1.80
C SER A 75 -39.39 -8.85 2.91
N ASN A 76 -40.29 -7.91 3.18
CA ASN A 76 -40.15 -6.93 4.26
C ASN A 76 -40.24 -7.54 5.67
N GLU A 77 -40.87 -8.71 5.84
CA GLU A 77 -40.89 -9.43 7.12
C GLU A 77 -39.52 -10.08 7.40
N ILE A 78 -38.79 -10.47 6.35
CA ILE A 78 -37.42 -11.00 6.43
C ILE A 78 -36.35 -9.96 6.04
N ASN A 79 -36.62 -8.66 6.30
CA ASN A 79 -35.70 -7.54 6.07
C ASN A 79 -35.09 -7.45 4.66
N GLY A 80 -35.84 -7.87 3.64
CA GLY A 80 -35.39 -7.82 2.25
C GLY A 80 -34.61 -9.06 1.78
N ALA A 81 -34.39 -10.06 2.65
CA ALA A 81 -33.66 -11.27 2.29
C ALA A 81 -34.38 -12.12 1.24
N MET A 82 -33.62 -12.96 0.52
CA MET A 82 -34.15 -13.91 -0.47
C MET A 82 -34.60 -15.21 0.19
N GLY A 83 -33.79 -15.70 1.13
CA GLY A 83 -34.04 -16.80 2.05
C GLY A 83 -33.63 -16.42 3.48
N ALA A 84 -34.00 -17.24 4.45
CA ALA A 84 -33.50 -17.16 5.82
C ALA A 84 -33.73 -18.47 6.58
N PHE A 85 -32.84 -18.82 7.52
CA PHE A 85 -32.97 -20.00 8.37
C PHE A 85 -33.07 -19.64 9.85
N SER A 86 -34.07 -20.21 10.54
CA SER A 86 -34.19 -20.10 12.00
C SER A 86 -33.80 -21.41 12.68
N THR A 87 -32.75 -21.35 13.51
CA THR A 87 -32.32 -22.44 14.40
C THR A 87 -33.35 -22.73 15.49
N ASP A 88 -34.07 -21.72 15.97
CA ASP A 88 -35.08 -21.83 17.03
C ASP A 88 -36.32 -22.64 16.59
N THR A 89 -36.80 -22.40 15.37
CA THR A 89 -38.00 -23.08 14.84
C THR A 89 -37.67 -24.21 13.87
N ASN A 90 -36.40 -24.36 13.48
CA ASN A 90 -35.95 -25.26 12.42
C ASN A 90 -36.76 -25.06 11.13
N THR A 91 -36.83 -23.80 10.68
CA THR A 91 -37.65 -23.38 9.53
C THR A 91 -36.84 -22.52 8.58
N ILE A 92 -37.00 -22.74 7.28
CA ILE A 92 -36.49 -21.90 6.21
C ILE A 92 -37.61 -20.98 5.73
N TYR A 93 -37.38 -19.67 5.73
CA TYR A 93 -38.29 -18.66 5.22
C TYR A 93 -37.86 -18.22 3.83
N PHE A 94 -38.79 -18.18 2.88
CA PHE A 94 -38.55 -17.64 1.54
C PHE A 94 -39.32 -16.34 1.30
N SER A 95 -38.68 -15.40 0.62
CA SER A 95 -39.35 -14.19 0.14
C SER A 95 -40.38 -14.51 -0.93
N GLN A 96 -41.62 -14.09 -0.71
CA GLN A 96 -42.71 -14.23 -1.67
C GLN A 96 -42.41 -13.46 -2.97
N GLU A 97 -41.83 -12.28 -2.86
CA GLU A 97 -41.42 -11.42 -3.96
C GLU A 97 -40.29 -12.07 -4.75
N TYR A 98 -39.32 -12.70 -4.08
CA TYR A 98 -38.24 -13.42 -4.72
C TYR A 98 -38.76 -14.62 -5.53
N LEU A 99 -39.62 -15.44 -4.94
CA LEU A 99 -40.23 -16.59 -5.63
C LEU A 99 -41.07 -16.13 -6.82
N SER A 100 -41.83 -15.05 -6.66
CA SER A 100 -42.63 -14.47 -7.74
C SER A 100 -41.76 -13.93 -8.88
N ALA A 101 -40.62 -13.30 -8.56
CA ALA A 101 -39.69 -12.76 -9.54
C ALA A 101 -38.89 -13.84 -10.29
N ASN A 102 -38.67 -15.00 -9.65
CA ASN A 102 -37.90 -16.11 -10.19
C ASN A 102 -38.79 -17.29 -10.62
N ALA A 103 -40.06 -17.03 -10.90
CA ALA A 103 -40.98 -18.03 -11.42
C ALA A 103 -40.46 -18.60 -12.76
N GLY A 104 -40.00 -19.87 -12.73
CA GLY A 104 -39.39 -20.56 -13.87
C GLY A 104 -37.86 -20.51 -13.93
N SER A 105 -37.19 -20.06 -12.87
CA SER A 105 -35.73 -20.15 -12.67
C SER A 105 -35.42 -21.06 -11.48
N ASP A 106 -35.79 -22.32 -11.62
CA ASP A 106 -35.79 -23.31 -10.53
C ASP A 106 -34.39 -23.54 -9.96
N GLU A 107 -33.33 -23.41 -10.77
CA GLU A 107 -31.94 -23.50 -10.33
C GLU A 107 -31.52 -22.33 -9.42
N ALA A 108 -32.04 -21.13 -9.65
CA ALA A 108 -31.76 -19.96 -8.81
C ALA A 108 -32.46 -20.08 -7.45
N VAL A 109 -33.70 -20.58 -7.44
CA VAL A 109 -34.44 -20.87 -6.21
C VAL A 109 -33.78 -22.03 -5.45
N ALA A 110 -33.29 -23.06 -6.16
CA ALA A 110 -32.56 -24.17 -5.56
C ALA A 110 -31.24 -23.73 -4.91
N ALA A 111 -30.52 -22.79 -5.52
CA ALA A 111 -29.27 -22.26 -4.97
C ALA A 111 -29.47 -21.57 -3.61
N VAL A 112 -30.49 -20.71 -3.50
CA VAL A 112 -30.85 -20.06 -2.23
C VAL A 112 -31.31 -21.10 -1.22
N TRP A 113 -32.09 -22.10 -1.63
CA TRP A 113 -32.51 -23.13 -0.69
C TRP A 113 -31.33 -23.94 -0.14
N LEU A 114 -30.34 -24.26 -0.98
CA LEU A 114 -29.13 -24.95 -0.56
C LEU A 114 -28.29 -24.11 0.40
N GLU A 115 -28.27 -22.79 0.22
CA GLU A 115 -27.61 -21.85 1.11
C GLU A 115 -28.23 -21.88 2.51
N GLU A 116 -29.56 -21.80 2.59
CA GLU A 116 -30.28 -21.95 3.87
C GLU A 116 -30.14 -23.35 4.51
N ILE A 117 -30.01 -24.40 3.69
CA ILE A 117 -29.67 -25.74 4.18
C ILE A 117 -28.24 -25.76 4.73
N GLY A 118 -27.33 -24.96 4.20
CA GLY A 118 -25.96 -24.82 4.71
C GLY A 118 -25.96 -24.37 6.17
N HIS A 119 -26.72 -23.34 6.51
CA HIS A 119 -26.86 -22.88 7.91
C HIS A 119 -27.53 -23.94 8.81
N PHE A 120 -28.52 -24.68 8.29
CA PHE A 120 -29.07 -25.83 9.00
C PHE A 120 -28.00 -26.89 9.28
N VAL A 121 -27.19 -27.24 8.27
CA VAL A 121 -26.13 -28.24 8.42
C VAL A 121 -25.11 -27.77 9.44
N ASP A 122 -24.66 -26.51 9.39
CA ASP A 122 -23.73 -25.95 10.37
C ASP A 122 -24.31 -26.09 11.79
N SER A 123 -25.58 -25.73 11.99
CA SER A 123 -26.24 -25.87 13.30
C SER A 123 -26.33 -27.33 13.82
N VAL A 124 -26.30 -28.31 12.90
CA VAL A 124 -26.33 -29.74 13.23
C VAL A 124 -24.94 -30.25 13.53
N VAL A 125 -23.98 -30.02 12.62
CA VAL A 125 -22.65 -30.64 12.65
C VAL A 125 -21.61 -29.81 13.37
N ASN A 126 -21.91 -28.56 13.73
CA ASN A 126 -20.99 -27.66 14.38
C ASN A 126 -21.61 -27.14 15.69
N SER A 127 -20.76 -26.88 16.68
CA SER A 127 -21.20 -26.41 18.01
C SER A 127 -20.96 -24.92 18.24
N GLN A 128 -20.19 -24.30 17.35
CA GLN A 128 -19.99 -22.86 17.26
C GLN A 128 -20.34 -22.47 15.83
N ASP A 129 -21.19 -21.46 15.71
CA ASP A 129 -21.57 -20.87 14.42
C ASP A 129 -20.31 -20.55 13.61
N ALA A 130 -20.23 -21.05 12.38
CA ALA A 130 -19.17 -20.66 11.47
C ALA A 130 -19.31 -19.15 11.18
N ALA A 131 -18.18 -18.45 11.07
CA ALA A 131 -18.20 -17.02 10.75
C ALA A 131 -18.16 -16.84 9.23
N GLY A 132 -19.07 -16.02 8.68
CA GLY A 132 -19.09 -15.62 7.28
C GLY A 132 -20.36 -16.05 6.56
N ASP A 133 -20.27 -16.24 5.23
CA ASP A 133 -21.35 -16.70 4.36
C ASP A 133 -21.21 -18.22 4.14
N GLU A 134 -21.22 -19.01 5.23
CA GLU A 134 -21.02 -20.47 5.17
C GLU A 134 -22.16 -21.18 4.41
N GLY A 135 -23.34 -20.58 4.38
CA GLY A 135 -24.47 -20.96 3.55
C GLY A 135 -24.12 -20.94 2.06
N ASP A 136 -23.63 -19.81 1.53
CA ASP A 136 -23.27 -19.71 0.09
C ASP A 136 -22.09 -20.63 -0.23
N ILE A 137 -21.09 -20.73 0.65
CA ILE A 137 -19.98 -21.68 0.46
C ILE A 137 -20.52 -23.10 0.32
N PHE A 138 -21.41 -23.52 1.22
CA PHE A 138 -22.05 -24.83 1.17
C PHE A 138 -22.87 -25.02 -0.11
N SER A 139 -23.71 -24.06 -0.47
CA SER A 139 -24.53 -24.10 -1.70
C SER A 139 -23.70 -24.30 -2.96
N ARG A 140 -22.57 -23.60 -3.07
CA ARG A 140 -21.64 -23.70 -4.21
C ARG A 140 -20.93 -25.05 -4.24
N LEU A 141 -20.48 -25.55 -3.09
CA LEU A 141 -19.82 -26.86 -2.99
C LEU A 141 -20.78 -28.02 -3.32
N VAL A 142 -22.05 -27.92 -2.90
CA VAL A 142 -23.10 -28.89 -3.25
C VAL A 142 -23.38 -28.89 -4.75
N ARG A 143 -23.34 -27.71 -5.39
CA ARG A 143 -23.50 -27.56 -6.85
C ARG A 143 -22.24 -27.93 -7.65
N GLY A 144 -21.13 -28.24 -6.99
CA GLY A 144 -19.89 -28.70 -7.61
C GLY A 144 -18.93 -27.60 -8.06
N ASP A 145 -19.10 -26.37 -7.57
CA ASP A 145 -18.20 -25.26 -7.87
C ASP A 145 -16.81 -25.47 -7.27
N VAL A 146 -15.78 -24.94 -7.95
CA VAL A 146 -14.39 -24.94 -7.47
C VAL A 146 -14.03 -23.52 -6.99
N LEU A 147 -14.01 -23.33 -5.67
CA LEU A 147 -13.68 -22.05 -5.05
C LEU A 147 -12.16 -21.89 -4.90
N SER A 148 -11.62 -20.74 -5.31
CA SER A 148 -10.23 -20.37 -5.06
C SER A 148 -10.00 -20.01 -3.60
N ALA A 149 -8.73 -20.06 -3.15
CA ALA A 149 -8.37 -19.69 -1.78
C ALA A 149 -8.78 -18.25 -1.41
N LEU A 150 -8.80 -17.34 -2.40
CA LEU A 150 -9.19 -15.94 -2.18
C LEU A 150 -10.71 -15.77 -2.13
N GLU A 151 -11.47 -16.49 -2.96
CA GLU A 151 -12.94 -16.50 -2.86
C GLU A 151 -13.40 -17.06 -1.51
N LEU A 152 -12.73 -18.10 -1.02
CA LEU A 152 -13.00 -18.66 0.30
C LEU A 152 -12.64 -17.68 1.43
N GLU A 153 -11.54 -16.94 1.31
CA GLU A 153 -11.15 -15.90 2.28
C GLU A 153 -12.16 -14.73 2.30
N LEU A 154 -12.69 -14.36 1.14
CA LEU A 154 -13.70 -13.30 1.02
C LEU A 154 -15.04 -13.74 1.62
N LEU A 155 -15.57 -14.89 1.21
CA LEU A 155 -16.85 -15.43 1.71
C LEU A 155 -16.81 -15.69 3.23
N LYS A 156 -15.69 -16.19 3.77
CA LYS A 156 -15.52 -16.36 5.23
C LYS A 156 -15.34 -15.05 6.00
N SER A 157 -15.16 -13.93 5.31
CA SER A 157 -15.06 -12.59 5.92
C SER A 157 -16.34 -11.76 5.72
N GLU A 158 -17.26 -12.28 4.91
CA GLU A 158 -18.58 -11.74 4.58
C GLU A 158 -19.57 -12.31 5.61
N ASP A 159 -19.65 -11.69 6.80
CA ASP A 159 -20.71 -11.99 7.78
C ASP A 159 -21.81 -10.95 7.56
N ASP A 160 -22.79 -11.26 6.70
CA ASP A 160 -23.97 -10.44 6.41
C ASP A 160 -25.18 -10.77 7.31
N GLY A 161 -24.92 -11.54 8.36
CA GLY A 161 -25.89 -11.98 9.34
C GLY A 161 -26.54 -10.80 10.06
N ALA A 162 -27.86 -10.76 9.99
CA ALA A 162 -28.70 -9.89 10.80
C ALA A 162 -29.74 -10.73 11.58
N VAL A 163 -30.31 -10.15 12.62
CA VAL A 163 -31.38 -10.80 13.41
C VAL A 163 -32.66 -10.01 13.25
N VAL A 164 -33.72 -10.66 12.78
CA VAL A 164 -35.09 -10.11 12.73
C VAL A 164 -35.98 -10.82 13.73
N VAL A 165 -37.11 -10.20 14.08
CA VAL A 165 -38.11 -10.82 14.95
C VAL A 165 -39.34 -11.21 14.13
N LEU A 166 -39.50 -12.49 13.86
CA LEU A 166 -40.68 -13.05 13.21
C LEU A 166 -41.59 -13.70 14.26
N ASP A 167 -42.85 -13.27 14.33
CA ASP A 167 -43.84 -13.83 15.26
C ASP A 167 -43.38 -13.88 16.74
N GLY A 168 -42.44 -13.00 17.13
CA GLY A 168 -41.87 -12.92 18.48
C GLY A 168 -40.63 -13.81 18.72
N VAL A 169 -40.07 -14.42 17.68
CA VAL A 169 -38.87 -15.27 17.70
C VAL A 169 -37.73 -14.58 16.94
N GLU A 170 -36.50 -14.68 17.45
CA GLU A 170 -35.31 -14.18 16.77
C GLU A 170 -34.95 -15.10 15.60
N VAL A 171 -34.75 -14.52 14.42
CA VAL A 171 -34.44 -15.21 13.17
C VAL A 171 -33.18 -14.59 12.60
N ALA A 172 -32.12 -15.39 12.48
CA ALA A 172 -30.94 -15.01 11.73
C ALA A 172 -31.31 -14.93 10.24
N ILE A 173 -30.85 -13.88 9.58
CA ILE A 173 -31.10 -13.61 8.16
C ILE A 173 -29.78 -13.20 7.51
N GLU A 174 -29.53 -13.67 6.30
CA GLU A 174 -28.42 -13.18 5.48
C GLU A 174 -28.98 -12.19 4.45
N MET A 175 -28.37 -11.00 4.37
CA MET A 175 -28.85 -9.93 3.52
C MET A 175 -28.17 -9.98 2.15
N ALA A 176 -28.95 -10.11 1.07
CA ALA A 176 -28.45 -10.09 -0.30
C ALA A 176 -27.53 -8.86 -0.58
N ALA A 177 -26.22 -9.09 -0.53
CA ALA A 177 -25.21 -8.10 -0.85
C ALA A 177 -24.99 -8.04 -2.37
N LEU A 178 -24.70 -6.84 -2.89
CA LEU A 178 -24.20 -6.69 -4.26
C LEU A 178 -22.83 -7.37 -4.36
N LYS A 179 -22.79 -8.55 -4.97
CA LYS A 179 -21.54 -9.24 -5.30
C LYS A 179 -20.90 -8.55 -6.52
N PHE A 180 -19.61 -8.25 -6.43
CA PHE A 180 -18.88 -7.56 -7.50
C PHE A 180 -19.07 -8.23 -8.86
N SER A 181 -19.28 -7.44 -9.90
CA SER A 181 -19.52 -7.86 -11.30
C SER A 181 -20.77 -8.71 -11.55
N THR A 182 -21.63 -8.88 -10.55
CA THR A 182 -22.92 -9.57 -10.69
C THR A 182 -24.04 -8.53 -10.73
N PRO A 183 -24.75 -8.39 -11.86
CA PRO A 183 -25.85 -7.44 -11.95
C PRO A 183 -27.03 -7.88 -11.08
N VAL A 184 -27.58 -6.96 -10.29
CA VAL A 184 -28.87 -7.09 -9.60
C VAL A 184 -29.91 -6.29 -10.37
N SER A 185 -31.12 -6.82 -10.49
CA SER A 185 -32.23 -6.16 -11.21
C SER A 185 -33.30 -5.70 -10.23
N GLY A 186 -33.99 -4.60 -10.55
CA GLY A 186 -35.09 -4.09 -9.75
C GLY A 186 -36.09 -3.26 -10.56
N GLU A 187 -37.19 -2.86 -9.93
CA GLU A 187 -38.27 -2.08 -10.55
C GLU A 187 -38.70 -0.92 -9.65
N LEU A 188 -38.61 0.32 -10.18
CA LEU A 188 -39.19 1.48 -9.53
C LEU A 188 -40.64 1.64 -9.97
N THR A 189 -41.59 1.37 -9.06
CA THR A 189 -43.02 1.27 -9.38
C THR A 189 -43.85 2.53 -9.07
N LYS A 190 -43.30 3.53 -8.35
CA LYS A 190 -43.97 4.80 -8.01
C LYS A 190 -43.02 5.99 -7.96
N ALA A 191 -43.55 7.18 -8.22
CA ALA A 191 -42.94 8.44 -7.80
C ALA A 191 -42.84 8.42 -6.27
N ASP A 192 -41.63 8.61 -5.75
CA ASP A 192 -41.21 8.50 -4.34
C ASP A 192 -40.86 7.08 -3.84
N ASN A 193 -40.81 6.05 -4.71
CA ASN A 193 -40.20 4.77 -4.31
C ASN A 193 -38.67 4.87 -4.29
N SER A 194 -38.05 4.17 -3.34
CA SER A 194 -36.60 4.02 -3.24
C SER A 194 -36.22 2.56 -3.05
N ASP A 195 -35.30 2.07 -3.86
CA ASP A 195 -34.70 0.75 -3.69
C ASP A 195 -33.33 0.90 -3.03
N THR A 196 -33.00 -0.03 -2.15
CA THR A 196 -31.75 0.00 -1.38
C THR A 196 -30.95 -1.26 -1.66
N HIS A 197 -29.66 -1.08 -1.92
CA HIS A 197 -28.69 -2.15 -2.13
C HIS A 197 -27.49 -1.90 -1.23
N THR A 198 -26.79 -2.94 -0.79
CA THR A 198 -25.59 -2.80 0.04
C THR A 198 -24.41 -3.52 -0.58
N PHE A 199 -23.19 -3.07 -0.27
CA PHE A 199 -21.95 -3.72 -0.66
C PHE A 199 -20.85 -3.42 0.37
N ARG A 200 -19.88 -4.31 0.53
CA ARG A 200 -18.69 -4.04 1.35
C ARG A 200 -17.54 -3.54 0.50
N ALA A 201 -16.78 -2.60 1.05
CA ALA A 201 -15.64 -1.99 0.38
C ALA A 201 -14.54 -1.66 1.40
N LYS A 202 -13.29 -1.65 0.96
CA LYS A 202 -12.13 -1.23 1.75
C LYS A 202 -11.73 0.19 1.39
N GLU A 203 -11.16 0.90 2.36
CA GLU A 203 -10.55 2.19 2.13
C GLU A 203 -9.48 2.07 1.03
N GLY A 204 -9.58 2.92 0.00
CA GLY A 204 -8.69 2.89 -1.17
C GLY A 204 -9.17 1.99 -2.33
N ASP A 205 -10.32 1.33 -2.20
CA ASP A 205 -10.97 0.68 -3.36
C ASP A 205 -11.39 1.72 -4.42
N ILE A 206 -11.42 1.28 -5.68
CA ILE A 206 -11.94 2.07 -6.80
C ILE A 206 -13.18 1.35 -7.32
N MET A 207 -14.32 2.02 -7.22
CA MET A 207 -15.62 1.40 -7.47
C MET A 207 -16.30 2.08 -8.64
N LEU A 208 -16.83 1.28 -9.56
CA LEU A 208 -17.66 1.77 -10.65
C LEU A 208 -19.07 1.18 -10.52
N LEU A 209 -20.04 2.04 -10.27
CA LEU A 209 -21.44 1.68 -10.19
C LEU A 209 -22.14 1.98 -11.51
N ASN A 210 -22.65 0.93 -12.15
CA ASN A 210 -23.38 1.04 -13.41
C ASN A 210 -24.86 0.81 -13.16
N VAL A 211 -25.69 1.79 -13.52
CA VAL A 211 -27.15 1.70 -13.43
C VAL A 211 -27.73 1.81 -14.84
N VAL A 212 -28.38 0.75 -15.31
CA VAL A 212 -28.87 0.62 -16.69
C VAL A 212 -30.38 0.41 -16.68
N GLY A 213 -31.13 1.21 -17.45
CA GLY A 213 -32.58 1.05 -17.61
C GLY A 213 -33.06 1.45 -19.01
N PRO A 214 -34.04 0.74 -19.60
CA PRO A 214 -34.58 1.11 -20.91
C PRO A 214 -35.30 2.48 -20.89
N GLU A 215 -35.86 2.89 -19.75
CA GLU A 215 -36.76 4.06 -19.67
C GLU A 215 -36.46 5.03 -18.51
N ILE A 216 -35.56 4.67 -17.59
CA ILE A 216 -35.29 5.43 -16.35
C ILE A 216 -33.81 5.77 -16.15
N VAL A 217 -33.56 6.91 -15.49
CA VAL A 217 -32.28 7.25 -14.87
C VAL A 217 -32.60 7.68 -13.43
N PRO A 218 -32.45 6.82 -12.43
CA PRO A 218 -32.79 7.16 -11.06
C PRO A 218 -31.82 8.19 -10.48
N GLN A 219 -32.25 8.87 -9.41
CA GLN A 219 -31.31 9.55 -8.53
C GLN A 219 -30.58 8.48 -7.71
N VAL A 220 -29.25 8.57 -7.64
CA VAL A 220 -28.43 7.61 -6.90
C VAL A 220 -27.77 8.31 -5.72
N GLU A 221 -27.87 7.72 -4.55
CA GLU A 221 -27.15 8.15 -3.35
C GLU A 221 -26.34 6.98 -2.82
N VAL A 222 -25.07 7.24 -2.47
CA VAL A 222 -24.19 6.27 -1.83
C VAL A 222 -23.90 6.77 -0.42
N PHE A 223 -24.17 5.94 0.58
CA PHE A 223 -23.96 6.22 2.00
C PHE A 223 -22.84 5.36 2.56
N ARG A 224 -22.08 5.95 3.48
CA ARG A 224 -21.03 5.31 4.27
C ARG A 224 -21.60 4.32 5.28
N PRO A 225 -20.76 3.46 5.88
CA PRO A 225 -21.16 2.56 6.97
C PRO A 225 -21.77 3.26 8.20
N ASP A 226 -21.41 4.53 8.44
CA ASP A 226 -21.97 5.34 9.53
C ASP A 226 -23.30 6.03 9.17
N GLY A 227 -23.84 5.76 7.97
CA GLY A 227 -25.07 6.34 7.45
C GLY A 227 -24.92 7.76 6.89
N THR A 228 -23.71 8.32 6.83
CA THR A 228 -23.48 9.63 6.21
C THR A 228 -23.40 9.52 4.69
N LEU A 229 -23.88 10.55 3.98
CA LEU A 229 -23.84 10.57 2.51
C LEU A 229 -22.38 10.68 2.03
N LEU A 230 -21.92 9.71 1.25
CA LEU A 230 -20.64 9.75 0.54
C LEU A 230 -20.79 10.56 -0.76
N SER A 231 -21.77 10.20 -1.57
CA SER A 231 -22.02 10.84 -2.87
C SER A 231 -23.51 10.83 -3.22
N SER A 232 -23.96 11.86 -3.94
CA SER A 232 -25.31 11.93 -4.49
C SER A 232 -25.26 12.41 -5.93
N PHE A 233 -25.97 11.71 -6.78
CA PHE A 233 -26.10 11.98 -8.20
C PHE A 233 -27.56 12.23 -8.52
N SER A 234 -27.91 13.52 -8.52
CA SER A 234 -29.20 14.03 -8.95
C SER A 234 -29.00 14.72 -10.31
N GLN A 235 -29.16 13.93 -11.38
CA GLN A 235 -29.04 14.28 -12.81
C GLN A 235 -27.61 14.38 -13.40
N PRO A 236 -27.41 13.92 -14.66
CA PRO A 236 -26.19 14.19 -15.40
C PRO A 236 -26.10 15.67 -15.79
N SER A 237 -24.89 16.22 -15.78
CA SER A 237 -24.63 17.59 -16.24
C SER A 237 -25.04 17.79 -17.71
N PRO A 238 -25.34 19.02 -18.17
CA PRO A 238 -25.64 19.32 -19.58
C PRO A 238 -24.62 18.86 -20.63
N SER A 239 -23.39 18.54 -20.20
CA SER A 239 -22.35 17.95 -21.03
C SER A 239 -22.53 16.45 -21.32
N LEU A 240 -23.42 15.75 -20.60
CA LEU A 240 -23.81 14.35 -20.84
C LEU A 240 -25.12 14.24 -21.66
N LEU A 241 -25.62 15.36 -22.21
CA LEU A 241 -27.03 15.55 -22.55
C LEU A 241 -27.36 15.34 -24.04
N GLU A 242 -26.53 14.61 -24.80
CA GLU A 242 -26.82 14.24 -26.21
C GLU A 242 -27.25 12.76 -26.38
N ILE A 243 -27.97 12.18 -25.40
CA ILE A 243 -28.39 10.78 -25.46
C ILE A 243 -29.78 10.65 -26.10
N THR A 244 -29.83 10.36 -27.40
CA THR A 244 -31.02 9.83 -28.10
C THR A 244 -30.81 8.36 -28.47
N GLY A 245 -31.05 7.45 -27.52
CA GLY A 245 -31.00 5.99 -27.72
C GLY A 245 -32.03 5.24 -26.85
N PRO A 246 -32.37 3.97 -27.17
CA PRO A 246 -33.40 3.18 -26.49
C PRO A 246 -32.96 2.56 -25.14
N ARG A 247 -31.72 2.77 -24.71
CA ARG A 247 -31.20 2.40 -23.39
C ARG A 247 -30.61 3.65 -22.73
N ARG A 248 -30.87 3.83 -21.44
CA ARG A 248 -30.33 4.91 -20.62
C ARG A 248 -29.42 4.30 -19.54
N GLU A 249 -28.28 4.94 -19.31
CA GLU A 249 -27.24 4.40 -18.44
C GLU A 249 -26.55 5.50 -17.67
N LEU A 250 -26.15 5.17 -16.45
CA LEU A 250 -25.44 6.03 -15.51
C LEU A 250 -24.25 5.26 -14.93
N GLU A 251 -23.04 5.68 -15.27
CA GLU A 251 -21.79 5.19 -14.68
C GLU A 251 -21.35 6.16 -13.57
N LEU A 252 -21.17 5.66 -12.37
CA LEU A 252 -20.84 6.45 -11.18
C LEU A 252 -19.55 5.92 -10.54
N PRO A 253 -18.41 6.55 -10.80
CA PRO A 253 -17.19 6.24 -10.09
C PRO A 253 -17.24 6.83 -8.67
N PHE A 254 -16.82 6.06 -7.67
CA PHE A 254 -16.59 6.55 -6.32
C PHE A 254 -15.47 5.76 -5.64
N SER A 255 -14.89 6.35 -4.59
CA SER A 255 -13.84 5.72 -3.78
C SER A 255 -14.31 5.65 -2.32
N PRO A 256 -14.37 4.46 -1.72
CA PRO A 256 -14.63 4.28 -0.30
C PRO A 256 -13.54 4.97 0.54
N ASP A 257 -13.96 5.89 1.41
CA ASP A 257 -13.07 6.63 2.31
C ASP A 257 -12.88 5.96 3.68
N VAL A 258 -13.68 4.93 3.96
CA VAL A 258 -13.55 4.04 5.12
C VAL A 258 -13.88 2.59 4.72
N SER A 259 -13.33 1.62 5.44
CA SER A 259 -13.70 0.22 5.22
C SER A 259 -15.03 -0.10 5.90
N GLY A 260 -15.93 -0.81 5.21
CA GLY A 260 -17.21 -1.26 5.79
C GLY A 260 -18.31 -1.47 4.75
N THR A 261 -19.55 -1.62 5.22
CA THR A 261 -20.74 -1.77 4.39
C THR A 261 -21.28 -0.42 3.94
N TYR A 262 -21.32 -0.18 2.65
CA TYR A 262 -21.93 0.99 2.02
C TYR A 262 -23.35 0.67 1.56
N THR A 263 -24.17 1.71 1.47
CA THR A 263 -25.56 1.61 1.04
C THR A 263 -25.80 2.45 -0.20
N ILE A 264 -26.32 1.84 -1.26
CA ILE A 264 -26.77 2.49 -2.49
C ILE A 264 -28.29 2.65 -2.40
N VAL A 265 -28.77 3.88 -2.55
CA VAL A 265 -30.20 4.18 -2.60
C VAL A 265 -30.53 4.73 -3.98
N LEU A 266 -31.40 4.02 -4.70
CA LEU A 266 -31.93 4.40 -6.00
C LEU A 266 -33.32 5.01 -5.82
N LYS A 267 -33.50 6.28 -6.16
CA LYS A 267 -34.78 7.00 -6.02
C LYS A 267 -35.37 7.36 -7.38
N SER A 268 -36.69 7.27 -7.48
CA SER A 268 -37.43 7.85 -8.61
C SER A 268 -37.28 9.38 -8.63
N LEU A 269 -37.18 9.97 -9.82
CA LEU A 269 -37.05 11.42 -9.98
C LEU A 269 -38.39 12.15 -9.76
N PRO A 270 -38.40 13.36 -9.16
CA PRO A 270 -39.63 14.13 -8.96
C PRO A 270 -40.31 14.54 -10.27
N SER A 271 -41.64 14.60 -10.27
CA SER A 271 -42.48 14.76 -11.47
C SER A 271 -42.31 16.07 -12.25
N ASN A 272 -41.64 17.06 -11.67
CA ASN A 272 -41.48 18.41 -12.20
C ASN A 272 -40.12 18.69 -12.85
N GLN A 273 -39.21 17.71 -12.90
CA GLN A 273 -37.81 17.95 -13.26
C GLN A 273 -37.43 17.59 -14.72
N LEU A 274 -38.14 16.70 -15.43
CA LEU A 274 -37.72 16.28 -16.78
C LEU A 274 -38.91 15.89 -17.69
N ALA A 275 -39.10 16.60 -18.80
CA ALA A 275 -40.02 16.20 -19.86
C ALA A 275 -39.37 15.13 -20.76
N GLY A 276 -39.96 13.94 -20.87
CA GLY A 276 -39.49 12.85 -21.75
C GLY A 276 -38.80 11.66 -21.07
N TYR A 277 -38.86 11.57 -19.74
CA TYR A 277 -38.30 10.47 -18.94
C TYR A 277 -39.41 9.79 -18.13
N SER A 278 -39.37 8.46 -18.01
CA SER A 278 -40.32 7.73 -17.17
C SER A 278 -39.91 7.87 -15.69
N GLN A 279 -40.91 8.00 -14.81
CA GLN A 279 -40.71 7.98 -13.33
C GLN A 279 -40.74 6.56 -12.77
N THR A 280 -41.09 5.58 -13.61
CA THR A 280 -41.22 4.17 -13.25
C THR A 280 -40.58 3.30 -14.31
N GLY A 281 -39.97 2.18 -13.91
CA GLY A 281 -39.38 1.24 -14.84
C GLY A 281 -38.32 0.36 -14.21
N ASN A 282 -37.84 -0.59 -15.02
CA ASN A 282 -36.84 -1.56 -14.60
C ASN A 282 -35.43 -0.96 -14.68
N TYR A 283 -34.57 -1.37 -13.77
CA TYR A 283 -33.14 -1.10 -13.83
C TYR A 283 -32.34 -2.37 -13.52
N ASN A 284 -31.11 -2.38 -14.02
CA ASN A 284 -30.05 -3.27 -13.58
C ASN A 284 -28.96 -2.43 -12.93
N ILE A 285 -28.49 -2.85 -11.78
CA ILE A 285 -27.35 -2.28 -11.08
C ILE A 285 -26.20 -3.29 -11.11
N ASN A 286 -25.01 -2.84 -11.51
CA ASN A 286 -23.80 -3.64 -11.44
C ASN A 286 -22.71 -2.84 -10.74
N LEU A 287 -21.91 -3.50 -9.91
CA LEU A 287 -20.83 -2.87 -9.17
C LEU A 287 -19.51 -3.52 -9.54
N GLU A 288 -18.58 -2.74 -10.09
CA GLU A 288 -17.27 -3.23 -10.49
C GLU A 288 -16.15 -2.68 -9.60
N LEU A 289 -15.36 -3.60 -9.03
CA LEU A 289 -14.10 -3.27 -8.38
C LEU A 289 -13.01 -3.06 -9.45
N ILE A 290 -12.61 -1.82 -9.64
CA ILE A 290 -11.68 -1.40 -10.68
C ILE A 290 -10.25 -1.83 -10.35
N ASN A 291 -9.78 -1.62 -9.12
CA ASN A 291 -8.46 -2.02 -8.65
C ASN A 291 -8.38 -3.50 -8.21
N ASN A 292 -9.25 -4.36 -8.75
CA ASN A 292 -9.29 -5.78 -8.43
C ASN A 292 -7.94 -6.47 -8.78
N PRO A 293 -7.20 -7.04 -7.81
CA PRO A 293 -5.90 -7.67 -8.05
C PRO A 293 -5.98 -8.94 -8.92
N ALA A 294 -7.16 -9.58 -9.04
CA ALA A 294 -7.38 -10.72 -9.93
C ALA A 294 -7.57 -10.32 -11.41
N LYS A 295 -7.95 -9.06 -11.67
CA LYS A 295 -8.06 -8.46 -13.01
C LYS A 295 -7.03 -7.34 -13.14
N GLN A 296 -5.74 -7.72 -13.07
CA GLN A 296 -4.63 -6.76 -13.07
C GLN A 296 -4.71 -5.81 -14.26
N ALA A 297 -4.67 -4.51 -13.96
CA ALA A 297 -4.56 -3.48 -14.97
C ALA A 297 -3.24 -3.67 -15.75
N THR A 298 -3.33 -3.69 -17.08
CA THR A 298 -2.17 -3.90 -17.94
C THR A 298 -1.18 -2.74 -17.77
N PRO A 299 0.08 -2.99 -17.39
CA PRO A 299 1.04 -1.93 -17.12
C PRO A 299 1.50 -1.28 -18.43
N LEU A 300 1.30 0.04 -18.52
CA LEU A 300 1.79 0.89 -19.61
C LEU A 300 3.21 1.35 -19.30
N LYS A 301 4.05 1.34 -20.35
CA LYS A 301 5.40 1.89 -20.28
C LYS A 301 5.43 3.24 -20.98
N PHE A 302 6.05 4.22 -20.33
CA PHE A 302 6.20 5.56 -20.92
C PHE A 302 6.87 5.50 -22.29
N GLY A 303 6.25 6.15 -23.29
CA GLY A 303 6.76 6.24 -24.66
C GLY A 303 6.65 4.96 -25.48
N LEU A 304 5.96 3.93 -24.99
CA LEU A 304 5.66 2.71 -25.75
C LEU A 304 4.14 2.57 -25.90
N PRO A 305 3.56 3.06 -27.02
CA PRO A 305 2.13 2.91 -27.23
C PRO A 305 1.76 1.44 -27.40
N ILE A 306 0.57 1.09 -26.95
CA ILE A 306 -0.02 -0.24 -27.17
C ILE A 306 -1.28 -0.10 -28.01
N SER A 307 -1.61 -1.17 -28.73
CA SER A 307 -2.89 -1.31 -29.43
C SER A 307 -3.78 -2.27 -28.64
N ALA A 308 -5.05 -1.93 -28.54
CA ALA A 308 -6.09 -2.71 -27.86
C ALA A 308 -7.40 -2.58 -28.63
N SER A 309 -8.42 -3.34 -28.23
CA SER A 309 -9.74 -3.31 -28.84
C SER A 309 -10.82 -3.36 -27.76
N ILE A 310 -11.87 -2.56 -27.93
CA ILE A 310 -13.12 -2.68 -27.18
C ILE A 310 -14.03 -3.58 -28.01
N ASP A 311 -14.21 -4.82 -27.59
CA ASP A 311 -14.90 -5.86 -28.37
C ASP A 311 -16.39 -5.96 -27.99
N LYS A 312 -16.80 -5.31 -26.88
CA LYS A 312 -18.20 -5.31 -26.41
C LYS A 312 -18.65 -3.96 -25.87
N ILE A 313 -19.96 -3.74 -25.97
CA ILE A 313 -20.67 -2.66 -25.27
C ILE A 313 -20.54 -2.94 -23.76
N LEU A 314 -20.04 -1.95 -23.00
CA LEU A 314 -19.75 -2.01 -21.56
C LEU A 314 -18.55 -2.88 -21.18
N GLU A 315 -17.58 -2.97 -22.08
CA GLU A 315 -16.25 -3.45 -21.72
C GLU A 315 -15.43 -2.37 -21.04
N HIS A 316 -14.75 -2.76 -19.96
CA HIS A 316 -13.81 -1.94 -19.22
C HIS A 316 -12.40 -2.48 -19.37
N ASP A 317 -11.60 -1.83 -20.22
CA ASP A 317 -10.18 -2.11 -20.28
C ASP A 317 -9.44 -1.33 -19.20
N LYS A 318 -8.53 -2.02 -18.51
CA LYS A 318 -7.81 -1.48 -17.36
C LYS A 318 -6.34 -1.40 -17.66
N TYR A 319 -5.77 -0.22 -17.44
CA TYR A 319 -4.34 0.02 -17.58
C TYR A 319 -3.78 0.72 -16.35
N SER A 320 -2.48 0.61 -16.16
CA SER A 320 -1.80 1.29 -15.06
C SER A 320 -0.48 1.87 -15.47
N PHE A 321 -0.06 2.95 -14.83
CA PHE A 321 1.30 3.47 -14.91
C PHE A 321 1.73 3.99 -13.54
N THR A 322 3.02 3.91 -13.23
CA THR A 322 3.55 4.46 -11.98
C THR A 322 4.11 5.85 -12.26
N ALA A 323 3.73 6.83 -11.43
CA ALA A 323 4.23 8.19 -11.50
C ALA A 323 4.51 8.75 -10.09
N GLN A 324 5.34 9.79 -10.03
CA GLN A 324 5.76 10.45 -8.80
C GLN A 324 5.39 11.93 -8.79
N VAL A 325 5.28 12.51 -7.60
CA VAL A 325 5.00 13.94 -7.42
C VAL A 325 5.99 14.78 -8.23
N GLY A 326 5.46 15.65 -9.08
CA GLY A 326 6.25 16.52 -9.96
C GLY A 326 6.46 16.00 -11.38
N ASP A 327 6.08 14.75 -11.65
CA ASP A 327 5.96 14.26 -13.03
C ASP A 327 4.89 15.05 -13.81
N ARG A 328 5.01 15.02 -15.14
CA ARG A 328 4.02 15.61 -16.06
C ARG A 328 3.65 14.54 -17.05
N ILE A 329 2.43 14.03 -16.95
CA ILE A 329 1.99 12.86 -17.70
C ILE A 329 1.00 13.29 -18.78
N LEU A 330 1.33 13.04 -20.03
CA LEU A 330 0.44 13.19 -21.18
C LEU A 330 -0.19 11.83 -21.47
N LEU A 331 -1.52 11.80 -21.57
CA LEU A 331 -2.27 10.60 -21.92
C LEU A 331 -2.96 10.81 -23.26
N GLU A 332 -2.63 9.95 -24.22
CA GLU A 332 -3.29 9.94 -25.51
C GLU A 332 -3.95 8.58 -25.72
N ALA A 333 -5.20 8.61 -26.15
CA ALA A 333 -5.81 7.43 -26.74
C ALA A 333 -6.74 7.81 -27.89
N GLY A 334 -6.94 6.86 -28.80
CA GLY A 334 -7.74 7.05 -30.00
C GLY A 334 -7.41 6.02 -31.07
N GLU A 335 -8.08 6.09 -32.21
CA GLU A 335 -7.94 5.12 -33.29
C GLU A 335 -6.48 4.94 -33.78
N PRO A 336 -6.09 3.72 -34.18
CA PRO A 336 -4.79 3.47 -34.79
C PRO A 336 -4.58 4.19 -36.14
N ASP A 337 -5.66 4.53 -36.83
CA ASP A 337 -5.66 5.24 -38.12
C ASP A 337 -6.64 6.43 -38.06
N THR A 338 -6.13 7.65 -38.23
CA THR A 338 -6.91 8.91 -38.15
C THR A 338 -7.92 9.12 -39.29
N SER A 339 -8.14 8.11 -40.14
CA SER A 339 -8.97 8.19 -41.35
C SER A 339 -10.36 7.55 -41.23
N SER A 340 -10.63 6.75 -40.18
CA SER A 340 -11.97 6.40 -39.72
C SER A 340 -12.32 7.23 -38.47
N SER A 341 -13.60 7.52 -38.28
CA SER A 341 -14.10 8.38 -37.20
C SER A 341 -15.16 7.62 -36.39
N ASP A 342 -14.90 6.36 -36.09
CA ASP A 342 -15.90 5.47 -35.54
C ASP A 342 -15.63 5.09 -34.07
N ILE A 343 -14.53 5.48 -33.41
CA ILE A 343 -14.31 5.08 -32.00
C ILE A 343 -13.77 6.24 -31.14
N ALA A 344 -14.50 6.52 -30.05
CA ALA A 344 -14.14 7.51 -29.03
C ALA A 344 -14.28 6.92 -27.62
N PRO A 345 -13.24 6.26 -27.07
CA PRO A 345 -13.33 5.67 -25.73
C PRO A 345 -13.41 6.77 -24.67
N GLN A 346 -14.16 6.50 -23.61
CA GLN A 346 -14.12 7.33 -22.39
C GLN A 346 -12.97 6.85 -21.50
N VAL A 347 -12.23 7.79 -20.93
CA VAL A 347 -11.07 7.49 -20.08
C VAL A 347 -11.24 8.14 -18.72
N HIS A 348 -11.20 7.30 -17.70
CA HIS A 348 -11.16 7.69 -16.29
C HIS A 348 -9.74 7.53 -15.74
N VAL A 349 -9.22 8.55 -15.06
CA VAL A 349 -7.89 8.52 -14.44
C VAL A 349 -8.01 8.56 -12.93
N TYR A 350 -7.49 7.54 -12.25
CA TYR A 350 -7.49 7.44 -10.80
C TYR A 350 -6.08 7.56 -10.25
N ASN A 351 -5.94 8.24 -9.11
CA ASN A 351 -4.68 8.31 -8.38
C ASN A 351 -4.44 7.03 -7.54
N PRO A 352 -3.24 6.88 -6.95
CA PRO A 352 -2.89 5.73 -6.10
C PRO A 352 -3.79 5.49 -4.89
N ASP A 353 -4.44 6.53 -4.37
CA ASP A 353 -5.38 6.44 -3.24
C ASP A 353 -6.82 6.15 -3.71
N GLY A 354 -7.03 5.99 -5.02
CA GLY A 354 -8.33 5.70 -5.62
C GLY A 354 -9.19 6.92 -6.00
N PHE A 355 -8.69 8.15 -5.80
CA PHE A 355 -9.40 9.36 -6.20
C PHE A 355 -9.41 9.57 -7.72
N LEU A 356 -10.58 9.85 -8.28
CA LEU A 356 -10.75 10.25 -9.67
C LEU A 356 -10.15 11.64 -9.89
N LEU A 357 -9.21 11.75 -10.82
CA LEU A 357 -8.55 12.99 -11.22
C LEU A 357 -9.25 13.69 -12.38
N GLY A 358 -9.93 12.92 -13.24
CA GLY A 358 -10.65 13.47 -14.38
C GLY A 358 -11.27 12.40 -15.27
N ILE A 359 -12.21 12.87 -16.09
CA ILE A 359 -12.91 12.11 -17.14
C ILE A 359 -12.70 12.84 -18.45
N SER A 360 -12.40 12.10 -19.52
CA SER A 360 -12.30 12.69 -20.86
C SER A 360 -12.71 11.69 -21.93
N SER A 361 -13.16 12.21 -23.08
CA SER A 361 -13.70 11.46 -24.20
C SER A 361 -13.34 12.16 -25.51
N GLY A 362 -12.98 11.43 -26.56
CA GLY A 362 -12.80 12.04 -27.89
C GLY A 362 -12.25 11.10 -28.95
N SER A 363 -12.48 11.44 -30.21
CA SER A 363 -11.85 10.83 -31.38
C SER A 363 -10.63 11.67 -31.81
N GLY A 364 -9.49 11.03 -32.07
CA GLY A 364 -8.37 11.68 -32.79
C GLY A 364 -7.20 12.27 -31.99
N GLY A 365 -6.92 11.77 -30.79
CA GLY A 365 -5.61 11.96 -30.14
C GLY A 365 -5.53 13.17 -29.19
N LYS A 366 -5.02 12.89 -27.98
CA LYS A 366 -4.95 13.72 -26.76
C LYS A 366 -6.25 13.80 -25.98
N ILE A 367 -6.33 12.95 -24.95
CA ILE A 367 -7.48 12.85 -24.05
C ILE A 367 -7.21 13.63 -22.75
N PHE A 368 -5.96 13.69 -22.28
CA PHE A 368 -5.54 14.57 -21.19
C PHE A 368 -4.24 15.30 -21.53
N ASP A 369 -4.26 16.63 -21.60
CA ASP A 369 -3.09 17.46 -21.94
C ASP A 369 -1.94 17.32 -20.92
N GLU A 370 -2.25 17.18 -19.62
CA GLU A 370 -1.25 17.02 -18.56
C GLU A 370 -1.90 16.55 -17.23
N VAL A 371 -1.70 15.29 -16.84
CA VAL A 371 -1.94 14.81 -15.46
C VAL A 371 -0.68 15.12 -14.65
N THR A 372 -0.84 15.92 -13.60
CA THR A 372 0.25 16.22 -12.65
C THR A 372 0.06 15.37 -11.40
N PRO A 373 0.88 14.33 -11.19
CA PRO A 373 0.79 13.49 -9.99
C PRO A 373 0.98 14.33 -8.73
N LEU A 374 0.03 14.24 -7.80
CA LEU A 374 0.07 14.91 -6.50
C LEU A 374 0.58 13.98 -5.39
N ILE A 375 0.61 12.68 -5.66
CA ILE A 375 1.16 11.63 -4.81
C ILE A 375 1.95 10.63 -5.65
N ASP A 376 2.92 9.97 -5.02
CA ASP A 376 3.66 8.86 -5.62
C ASP A 376 2.80 7.61 -5.65
N GLY A 377 2.86 6.85 -6.75
CA GLY A 377 2.29 5.51 -6.79
C GLY A 377 1.79 5.10 -8.17
N THR A 378 0.95 4.07 -8.17
CA THR A 378 0.34 3.53 -9.40
C THR A 378 -0.98 4.23 -9.67
N TYR A 379 -1.06 4.90 -10.80
CA TYR A 379 -2.27 5.49 -11.33
C TYR A 379 -2.98 4.46 -12.19
N THR A 380 -4.31 4.41 -12.08
CA THR A 380 -5.15 3.48 -12.84
C THR A 380 -5.94 4.22 -13.91
N LEU A 381 -5.94 3.68 -15.11
CA LEU A 381 -6.74 4.14 -16.24
C LEU A 381 -7.84 3.12 -16.51
N VAL A 382 -9.08 3.60 -16.61
CA VAL A 382 -10.21 2.77 -17.05
C VAL A 382 -10.73 3.33 -18.35
N PHE A 383 -10.72 2.49 -19.37
CA PHE A 383 -11.25 2.76 -20.69
C PHE A 383 -12.61 2.10 -20.81
N SER A 384 -13.65 2.86 -21.15
CA SER A 384 -14.99 2.33 -21.41
C SER A 384 -15.47 2.69 -22.81
N SER A 385 -16.32 1.82 -23.38
CA SER A 385 -17.08 2.13 -24.57
C SER A 385 -18.03 3.31 -24.28
N ALA A 386 -18.02 4.38 -25.08
CA ALA A 386 -18.99 5.45 -24.92
C ALA A 386 -20.41 4.94 -25.23
N ALA A 387 -21.32 5.03 -24.26
CA ALA A 387 -22.66 4.46 -24.37
C ALA A 387 -23.60 5.14 -25.41
N SER A 388 -23.20 6.26 -26.04
CA SER A 388 -24.18 7.15 -26.71
C SER A 388 -23.77 7.86 -28.00
N SER A 389 -22.65 7.59 -28.65
CA SER A 389 -22.37 8.22 -29.96
C SER A 389 -23.01 7.47 -31.13
N SER A 390 -23.30 8.19 -32.21
CA SER A 390 -23.57 7.64 -33.55
C SER A 390 -22.34 6.99 -34.20
N GLU A 391 -21.25 6.90 -33.46
CA GLU A 391 -19.96 6.34 -33.83
C GLU A 391 -19.83 4.95 -33.15
N GLY A 392 -19.07 4.04 -33.78
CA GLY A 392 -18.83 2.67 -33.31
C GLY A 392 -18.47 2.52 -31.82
N GLN A 393 -19.24 1.66 -31.15
CA GLN A 393 -19.09 1.31 -29.73
C GLN A 393 -18.04 0.23 -29.47
N THR A 394 -17.49 -0.34 -30.55
CA THR A 394 -16.52 -1.43 -30.53
C THR A 394 -15.46 -1.21 -31.60
N GLY A 395 -14.22 -1.56 -31.27
CA GLY A 395 -13.10 -1.71 -32.20
C GLY A 395 -11.78 -1.21 -31.63
N ASP A 396 -10.81 -1.00 -32.51
CA ASP A 396 -9.42 -0.86 -32.13
C ASP A 396 -9.07 0.58 -31.71
N TYR A 397 -8.21 0.69 -30.70
CA TYR A 397 -7.64 1.96 -30.24
C TYR A 397 -6.18 1.77 -29.86
N THR A 398 -5.45 2.88 -29.82
CA THR A 398 -4.09 2.97 -29.32
C THR A 398 -4.09 3.76 -28.03
N ILE A 399 -3.18 3.39 -27.12
CA ILE A 399 -2.96 4.10 -25.87
C ILE A 399 -1.50 4.43 -25.76
N SER A 400 -1.19 5.71 -25.54
CA SER A 400 0.14 6.17 -25.23
C SER A 400 0.12 6.92 -23.90
N VAL A 401 1.12 6.63 -23.07
CA VAL A 401 1.43 7.42 -21.89
C VAL A 401 2.79 8.02 -22.16
N GLU A 402 2.87 9.34 -22.21
CA GLU A 402 4.13 10.05 -22.30
C GLU A 402 4.40 10.79 -20.98
N CYS A 403 5.66 10.79 -20.57
CA CYS A 403 6.11 11.74 -19.58
C CYS A 403 6.71 12.94 -20.32
N THR A 404 6.22 14.15 -20.08
CA THR A 404 6.75 15.38 -20.68
C THR A 404 7.78 16.08 -19.75
N GLY A 405 8.05 15.50 -18.57
CA GLY A 405 8.98 15.99 -17.53
C GLY A 405 10.12 15.04 -17.14
N GLU A 406 10.48 14.99 -15.85
CA GLU A 406 11.68 14.29 -15.31
C GLU A 406 11.66 12.75 -15.44
N CYS A 407 10.49 12.14 -15.70
CA CYS A 407 10.30 10.70 -15.87
C CYS A 407 10.57 10.15 -17.29
N LYS A 408 10.99 10.95 -18.28
CA LYS A 408 11.51 10.39 -19.56
C LYS A 408 12.77 9.59 -19.26
N ALA A 409 12.63 8.25 -19.22
CA ALA A 409 13.67 7.23 -19.22
C ALA A 409 15.06 7.72 -18.75
N LYS A 410 15.43 7.39 -17.50
CA LYS A 410 16.75 7.54 -16.88
C LYS A 410 17.79 7.96 -17.94
N PRO A 411 18.21 9.24 -18.03
CA PRO A 411 19.53 9.47 -18.57
C PRO A 411 20.43 8.68 -17.63
N GLU A 412 20.93 7.53 -18.09
CA GLU A 412 22.00 6.88 -17.35
C GLU A 412 23.04 7.97 -17.15
N PRO A 413 23.50 8.21 -15.90
CA PRO A 413 24.59 9.13 -15.68
C PRO A 413 25.67 8.81 -16.70
N PRO A 414 26.22 9.82 -17.39
CA PRO A 414 27.13 9.60 -18.52
C PRO A 414 28.15 8.53 -18.14
N LYS A 415 28.29 7.51 -19.00
CA LYS A 415 29.11 6.34 -18.69
C LYS A 415 30.51 6.81 -18.26
N PRO A 416 30.92 6.54 -17.01
CA PRO A 416 32.19 7.03 -16.49
C PRO A 416 33.37 6.51 -17.30
N THR A 417 34.35 7.37 -17.51
CA THR A 417 35.58 7.12 -18.25
C THR A 417 36.78 7.12 -17.30
N ASN A 418 38.00 7.06 -17.82
CA ASN A 418 39.22 7.23 -17.01
C ASN A 418 39.77 8.66 -17.17
N ARG A 419 38.88 9.63 -17.38
CA ARG A 419 39.17 11.05 -17.54
C ARG A 419 38.23 11.81 -16.64
N ASN A 420 38.55 13.07 -16.37
CA ASN A 420 37.68 13.98 -15.63
C ASN A 420 36.26 14.02 -16.21
N ASP A 421 35.31 13.51 -15.44
CA ASP A 421 33.92 13.42 -15.78
C ASP A 421 33.07 14.38 -14.95
N LYS A 422 31.93 14.78 -15.50
CA LYS A 422 30.88 15.49 -14.76
C LYS A 422 29.62 14.64 -14.83
N ILE A 423 29.27 14.06 -13.69
CA ILE A 423 28.21 13.08 -13.55
C ILE A 423 27.15 13.65 -12.62
N THR A 424 25.89 13.54 -13.03
CA THR A 424 24.76 13.95 -12.21
C THR A 424 23.77 12.79 -12.15
N GLY A 425 23.46 12.35 -10.95
CA GLY A 425 22.47 11.33 -10.63
C GLY A 425 21.05 11.85 -10.73
N THR A 426 20.14 11.16 -10.07
CA THR A 426 18.69 11.35 -10.11
C THR A 426 18.17 11.65 -8.71
N SER A 427 16.88 11.91 -8.55
CA SER A 427 16.26 12.04 -7.22
C SER A 427 16.05 10.69 -6.51
N ARG A 428 16.59 9.58 -7.06
CA ARG A 428 16.45 8.21 -6.57
C ARG A 428 17.83 7.66 -6.19
N LYS A 429 17.83 6.56 -5.43
CA LYS A 429 19.05 5.82 -5.10
C LYS A 429 19.86 5.48 -6.36
N ASP A 430 21.06 6.01 -6.42
CA ASP A 430 22.04 5.80 -7.47
C ASP A 430 23.29 5.04 -6.99
N THR A 431 24.03 4.47 -7.93
CA THR A 431 25.35 3.90 -7.71
C THR A 431 26.26 4.36 -8.83
N ILE A 432 27.21 5.25 -8.49
CA ILE A 432 28.06 5.95 -9.44
C ILE A 432 29.53 5.73 -9.06
N ASP A 433 30.36 5.41 -10.05
CA ASP A 433 31.80 5.18 -9.90
C ASP A 433 32.55 6.01 -10.96
N GLY A 434 33.24 7.07 -10.54
CA GLY A 434 33.98 8.01 -11.38
C GLY A 434 35.18 7.40 -12.09
N LYS A 435 35.82 6.41 -11.45
CA LYS A 435 37.04 5.71 -11.91
C LYS A 435 38.30 6.59 -11.80
N ASP A 436 39.04 6.80 -12.89
CA ASP A 436 40.24 7.63 -12.86
C ASP A 436 39.89 9.00 -13.42
N GLY A 437 40.56 10.05 -12.96
CA GLY A 437 40.28 11.42 -13.37
C GLY A 437 39.91 12.26 -12.16
N ASN A 438 39.83 13.59 -12.36
CA ASN A 438 39.28 14.49 -11.35
C ASN A 438 37.79 14.68 -11.66
N ASP A 439 36.94 13.92 -11.00
CA ASP A 439 35.53 13.81 -11.31
C ASP A 439 34.67 14.75 -10.46
N GLN A 440 33.53 15.14 -11.03
CA GLN A 440 32.48 15.89 -10.32
C GLN A 440 31.20 15.07 -10.35
N ILE A 441 30.81 14.53 -9.19
CA ILE A 441 29.66 13.64 -9.04
C ILE A 441 28.65 14.29 -8.10
N ASN A 442 27.41 14.43 -8.54
CA ASN A 442 26.29 14.93 -7.71
C ASN A 442 25.17 13.89 -7.71
N GLY A 443 24.83 13.33 -6.54
CA GLY A 443 23.81 12.30 -6.32
C GLY A 443 22.39 12.86 -6.44
N ARG A 444 22.16 14.05 -5.87
CA ARG A 444 20.87 14.78 -5.75
C ARG A 444 20.01 14.26 -4.61
N GLY A 445 19.15 13.27 -4.86
CA GLY A 445 18.19 12.81 -3.87
C GLY A 445 18.13 11.29 -3.85
N GLY A 446 17.68 10.71 -2.74
CA GLY A 446 17.71 9.27 -2.57
C GLY A 446 18.94 8.83 -1.77
N ASN A 447 19.06 7.53 -1.51
CA ASN A 447 20.16 6.98 -0.69
C ASN A 447 21.27 6.45 -1.58
N ASP A 448 22.25 7.28 -1.89
CA ASP A 448 23.21 7.08 -2.96
C ASP A 448 24.49 6.38 -2.52
N ARG A 449 25.17 5.78 -3.50
CA ARG A 449 26.55 5.29 -3.35
C ARG A 449 27.43 5.92 -4.42
N LEU A 450 28.32 6.82 -3.99
CA LEU A 450 29.22 7.57 -4.87
C LEU A 450 30.68 7.18 -4.60
N GLN A 451 31.43 6.87 -5.66
CA GLN A 451 32.86 6.59 -5.64
C GLN A 451 33.57 7.53 -6.60
N GLY A 452 34.58 8.28 -6.13
CA GLY A 452 35.44 9.12 -6.97
C GLY A 452 36.43 8.25 -7.75
N GLY A 453 37.36 7.64 -7.03
CA GLY A 453 38.30 6.66 -7.56
C GLY A 453 39.75 7.18 -7.47
N ILE A 454 40.44 7.38 -8.59
CA ILE A 454 41.80 7.95 -8.62
C ILE A 454 41.75 9.35 -9.22
N GLY A 455 42.11 10.35 -8.42
CA GLY A 455 42.20 11.75 -8.82
C GLY A 455 41.72 12.65 -7.71
N ASN A 456 41.63 13.96 -7.97
CA ASN A 456 41.08 14.91 -7.01
C ASN A 456 39.60 15.13 -7.34
N ASP A 457 38.73 14.42 -6.64
CA ASP A 457 37.31 14.32 -6.96
C ASP A 457 36.45 15.27 -6.10
N ARG A 458 35.28 15.61 -6.63
CA ARG A 458 34.23 16.32 -5.90
C ARG A 458 32.94 15.51 -5.92
N LEU A 459 32.53 15.04 -4.75
CA LEU A 459 31.31 14.25 -4.54
C LEU A 459 30.32 15.03 -3.68
N ASP A 460 29.05 15.00 -4.08
CA ASP A 460 27.92 15.66 -3.41
C ASP A 460 26.76 14.66 -3.33
N GLY A 461 26.41 14.18 -2.14
CA GLY A 461 25.34 13.19 -1.91
C GLY A 461 23.97 13.81 -2.15
N GLY A 462 23.69 14.92 -1.46
CA GLY A 462 22.50 15.72 -1.64
C GLY A 462 21.49 15.48 -0.52
N THR A 463 20.37 14.82 -0.78
CA THR A 463 19.39 14.47 0.27
C THR A 463 19.17 12.97 0.35
N GLY A 464 19.33 12.39 1.53
CA GLY A 464 19.13 10.95 1.74
C GLY A 464 20.15 10.41 2.72
N LYS A 465 20.32 9.10 2.80
CA LYS A 465 21.39 8.46 3.58
C LYS A 465 22.43 7.93 2.63
N ASP A 466 23.46 8.73 2.41
CA ASP A 466 24.42 8.56 1.34
C ASP A 466 25.72 7.89 1.82
N ARG A 467 26.40 7.26 0.87
CA ARG A 467 27.73 6.66 1.06
C ARG A 467 28.68 7.21 0.02
N LEU A 468 29.60 8.07 0.45
CA LEU A 468 30.59 8.71 -0.40
C LEU A 468 31.99 8.19 -0.09
N ASN A 469 32.76 7.89 -1.13
CA ASN A 469 34.17 7.51 -1.03
C ASN A 469 35.00 8.26 -2.08
N GLY A 470 35.93 9.10 -1.63
CA GLY A 470 36.82 9.88 -2.49
C GLY A 470 37.76 8.95 -3.25
N GLY A 471 38.60 8.22 -2.53
CA GLY A 471 39.50 7.24 -3.10
C GLY A 471 40.96 7.67 -2.94
N ILE A 472 41.71 7.80 -4.04
CA ILE A 472 43.11 8.24 -4.03
C ILE A 472 43.19 9.62 -4.66
N GLY A 473 43.62 10.61 -3.89
CA GLY A 473 43.85 11.98 -4.31
C GLY A 473 43.30 12.94 -3.26
N ASN A 474 43.32 14.25 -3.54
CA ASN A 474 42.79 15.25 -2.61
C ASN A 474 41.32 15.52 -2.97
N ASP A 475 40.43 14.87 -2.25
CA ASP A 475 39.02 14.83 -2.57
C ASP A 475 38.20 15.81 -1.74
N ARG A 476 37.04 16.18 -2.27
CA ARG A 476 36.03 16.94 -1.55
C ARG A 476 34.71 16.21 -1.55
N LEU A 477 34.24 15.81 -0.38
CA LEU A 477 32.98 15.10 -0.18
C LEU A 477 32.01 15.98 0.64
N ASP A 478 30.76 16.03 0.19
CA ASP A 478 29.65 16.73 0.83
C ASP A 478 28.48 15.73 0.95
N GLY A 479 28.11 15.33 2.17
CA GLY A 479 27.01 14.38 2.42
C GLY A 479 25.66 15.01 2.13
N GLY A 480 25.44 16.19 2.70
CA GLY A 480 24.26 17.01 2.46
C GLY A 480 23.25 16.87 3.60
N LYS A 481 22.04 16.42 3.32
CA LYS A 481 21.01 16.16 4.34
C LYS A 481 20.82 14.66 4.52
N GLY A 482 20.81 14.22 5.76
CA GLY A 482 20.48 12.88 6.21
C GLY A 482 21.65 12.29 7.00
N ALA A 483 21.63 10.98 7.22
CA ALA A 483 22.65 10.33 8.03
C ALA A 483 23.64 9.62 7.10
N ASP A 484 24.77 10.25 6.87
CA ASP A 484 25.69 9.94 5.79
C ASP A 484 26.98 9.25 6.26
N ILE A 485 27.64 8.56 5.34
CA ILE A 485 28.96 7.96 5.58
C ILE A 485 29.92 8.44 4.52
N LEU A 486 30.94 9.18 4.95
CA LEU A 486 31.96 9.77 4.08
C LEU A 486 33.32 9.16 4.40
N ASN A 487 34.06 8.77 3.36
CA ASN A 487 35.43 8.29 3.45
C ASN A 487 36.30 9.07 2.45
N GLY A 488 37.28 9.84 2.92
CA GLY A 488 38.20 10.58 2.05
C GLY A 488 39.09 9.63 1.27
N GLY A 489 39.72 8.70 1.99
CA GLY A 489 40.58 7.69 1.39
C GLY A 489 42.04 8.05 1.59
N GLY A 490 42.77 8.41 0.54
CA GLY A 490 44.18 8.77 0.64
C GLY A 490 44.48 10.08 -0.07
N GLY A 491 44.93 11.09 0.67
CA GLY A 491 45.28 12.41 0.19
C GLY A 491 45.00 13.46 1.24
N LYS A 492 44.75 14.70 0.84
CA LYS A 492 44.34 15.78 1.73
C LYS A 492 42.90 16.12 1.44
N ASP A 493 42.01 15.48 2.17
CA ASP A 493 40.60 15.46 1.85
C ASP A 493 39.83 16.51 2.64
N THR A 494 38.68 16.93 2.11
CA THR A 494 37.71 17.76 2.81
C THR A 494 36.37 17.05 2.83
N LEU A 495 35.92 16.65 4.01
CA LEU A 495 34.65 15.97 4.24
C LEU A 495 33.70 16.90 4.98
N ILE A 496 32.47 17.01 4.49
CA ILE A 496 31.38 17.78 5.11
C ILE A 496 30.21 16.82 5.27
N GLY A 497 29.81 16.51 6.50
CA GLY A 497 28.64 15.67 6.78
C GLY A 497 27.36 16.39 6.36
N GLY A 498 27.12 17.55 6.96
CA GLY A 498 26.01 18.42 6.62
C GLY A 498 24.97 18.42 7.73
N GLY A 499 23.78 17.87 7.50
CA GLY A 499 22.74 17.80 8.52
C GLY A 499 22.25 16.38 8.73
N GLY A 500 22.32 15.87 9.96
CA GLY A 500 21.96 14.52 10.35
C GLY A 500 23.07 13.91 11.20
N ASN A 501 23.04 12.61 11.47
CA ASN A 501 24.07 11.98 12.29
C ASN A 501 25.06 11.27 11.36
N ASP A 502 26.21 11.88 11.15
CA ASP A 502 27.14 11.48 10.09
C ASP A 502 28.35 10.71 10.62
N ASN A 503 28.98 9.94 9.72
CA ASN A 503 30.21 9.23 10.01
C ASN A 503 31.28 9.59 8.98
N LEU A 504 32.26 10.38 9.41
CA LEU A 504 33.32 10.93 8.58
C LEU A 504 34.65 10.24 8.91
N ILE A 505 35.29 9.69 7.88
CA ILE A 505 36.58 9.03 7.97
C ILE A 505 37.53 9.75 7.00
N GLY A 506 38.54 10.45 7.53
CA GLY A 506 39.52 11.17 6.70
C GLY A 506 40.33 10.20 5.84
N GLY A 507 41.04 9.30 6.51
CA GLY A 507 41.78 8.24 5.85
C GLY A 507 43.28 8.46 6.02
N ALA A 508 44.04 8.62 4.95
CA ALA A 508 45.46 8.90 5.04
C ALA A 508 45.78 10.28 4.46
N GLY A 509 46.37 11.15 5.27
CA GLY A 509 47.07 12.35 4.80
C GLY A 509 46.87 13.54 5.72
N ARG A 510 46.19 14.59 5.28
CA ARG A 510 45.98 15.76 6.15
C ARG A 510 44.62 16.37 5.84
N ASP A 511 43.64 15.88 6.57
CA ASP A 511 42.25 15.98 6.19
C ASP A 511 41.54 17.06 6.99
N LYS A 512 40.40 17.52 6.45
CA LYS A 512 39.50 18.44 7.11
C LYS A 512 38.12 17.80 7.18
N LEU A 513 37.65 17.51 8.39
CA LEU A 513 36.34 16.91 8.63
C LEU A 513 35.45 17.96 9.33
N LEU A 514 34.26 18.17 8.77
CA LEU A 514 33.23 19.03 9.34
C LEU A 514 31.95 18.18 9.49
N GLY A 515 31.54 17.87 10.73
CA GLY A 515 30.33 17.09 11.02
C GLY A 515 29.09 17.84 10.55
N GLY A 516 28.83 19.00 11.17
CA GLY A 516 27.75 19.89 10.76
C GLY A 516 26.70 19.98 11.86
N GLY A 517 25.47 19.57 11.59
CA GLY A 517 24.43 19.52 12.61
C GLY A 517 23.95 18.09 12.85
N GLY A 518 23.86 17.67 14.10
CA GLY A 518 23.52 16.31 14.51
C GLY A 518 24.63 15.70 15.36
N ASN A 519 24.51 14.42 15.70
CA ASN A 519 25.49 13.74 16.55
C ASN A 519 26.48 12.97 15.67
N ASP A 520 27.64 13.57 15.42
CA ASP A 520 28.55 13.09 14.39
C ASP A 520 29.69 12.23 14.95
N ARG A 521 30.24 11.38 14.08
CA ARG A 521 31.42 10.55 14.35
C ARG A 521 32.54 10.97 13.41
N LEU A 522 33.62 11.51 13.96
CA LEU A 522 34.76 12.01 13.19
C LEU A 522 36.01 11.19 13.53
N THR A 523 36.55 10.52 12.52
CA THR A 523 37.80 9.76 12.61
C THR A 523 38.79 10.32 11.59
N GLY A 524 39.75 11.14 12.04
CA GLY A 524 40.82 11.66 11.15
C GLY A 524 41.60 10.53 10.48
N SER A 525 41.86 9.46 11.24
CA SER A 525 42.74 8.37 10.83
C SER A 525 44.17 8.88 10.68
N ALA A 526 44.94 8.48 9.67
CA ALA A 526 46.36 8.79 9.61
C ALA A 526 46.62 10.21 9.10
N GLY A 527 47.39 11.02 9.82
CA GLY A 527 47.58 12.42 9.43
C GLY A 527 47.57 13.40 10.58
N ASN A 528 47.73 14.69 10.29
CA ASN A 528 47.50 15.76 11.27
C ASN A 528 46.24 16.52 10.88
N ASP A 529 45.09 16.03 11.30
CA ASP A 529 43.81 16.42 10.71
C ASP A 529 43.19 17.62 11.42
N THR A 530 42.18 18.22 10.79
CA THR A 530 41.36 19.27 11.41
C THR A 530 39.93 18.77 11.51
N LEU A 531 39.45 18.61 12.73
CA LEU A 531 38.15 18.03 13.06
C LEU A 531 37.27 19.12 13.68
N THR A 532 36.07 19.30 13.12
CA THR A 532 35.06 20.26 13.60
C THR A 532 33.76 19.49 13.73
N GLY A 533 33.25 19.31 14.95
CA GLY A 533 32.03 18.55 15.21
C GLY A 533 30.81 19.30 14.69
N GLY A 534 30.71 20.58 15.06
CA GLY A 534 29.57 21.42 14.77
C GLY A 534 28.56 21.42 15.92
N GLY A 535 27.28 21.26 15.60
CA GLY A 535 26.21 21.30 16.59
C GLY A 535 25.67 19.92 16.88
N GLY A 536 25.77 19.46 18.12
CA GLY A 536 25.21 18.18 18.58
C GLY A 536 26.17 17.52 19.55
N ARG A 537 25.95 16.25 19.89
CA ARG A 537 26.86 15.48 20.73
C ARG A 537 27.79 14.68 19.82
N ASP A 538 28.98 15.20 19.63
CA ASP A 538 29.92 14.66 18.65
C ASP A 538 30.95 13.73 19.29
N ARG A 539 31.51 12.84 18.47
CA ARG A 539 32.54 11.90 18.87
C ARG A 539 33.78 12.04 18.00
N PHE A 540 34.88 12.45 18.62
CA PHE A 540 36.21 12.50 18.00
C PHE A 540 36.96 11.21 18.32
N ILE A 541 37.21 10.39 17.31
CA ILE A 541 37.55 8.98 17.47
C ILE A 541 39.03 8.74 17.12
N TYR A 542 39.75 8.19 18.09
CA TYR A 542 41.13 7.72 17.98
C TYR A 542 41.17 6.19 18.06
N GLU A 543 40.93 5.54 16.91
CA GLU A 543 40.92 4.09 16.75
C GLU A 543 42.11 3.60 15.90
N THR A 544 42.69 2.44 16.23
CA THR A 544 43.64 1.78 15.32
C THR A 544 42.89 0.82 14.41
N ASN A 545 42.81 1.17 13.13
CA ASN A 545 42.33 0.23 12.13
C ASN A 545 43.31 -0.95 12.05
N ARG A 546 42.85 -2.20 12.25
CA ARG A 546 43.71 -3.42 12.23
C ARG A 546 44.48 -3.63 10.91
N ARG A 547 44.17 -2.86 9.86
CA ARG A 547 44.91 -2.79 8.59
C ARG A 547 46.16 -1.89 8.62
N PHE A 548 46.27 -0.96 9.56
CA PHE A 548 47.40 -0.05 9.76
C PHE A 548 47.99 -0.26 11.16
N ARG A 549 49.19 -0.82 11.26
CA ARG A 549 49.81 -1.15 12.55
C ARG A 549 50.40 0.11 13.21
N ARG A 550 49.97 0.37 14.46
CA ARG A 550 50.57 1.19 15.54
C ARG A 550 51.10 2.58 15.15
N ALA A 551 50.33 3.61 15.55
CA ALA A 551 50.71 5.02 15.76
C ALA A 551 50.87 5.90 14.52
N ASP A 552 49.80 6.09 13.74
CA ASP A 552 49.81 7.03 12.62
C ASP A 552 48.69 8.08 12.62
N PHE A 553 47.83 8.16 13.66
CA PHE A 553 46.80 9.22 13.73
C PHE A 553 47.32 10.65 13.93
N GLY A 554 48.64 10.83 13.87
CA GLY A 554 49.34 12.09 14.04
C GLY A 554 48.84 12.95 15.20
N VAL A 555 48.78 14.26 14.94
CA VAL A 555 48.35 15.28 15.90
C VAL A 555 47.23 16.09 15.29
N ASP A 556 46.00 15.76 15.69
CA ASP A 556 44.82 16.42 15.18
C ASP A 556 44.53 17.74 15.88
N ARG A 557 43.77 18.59 15.19
CA ARG A 557 43.23 19.84 15.71
C ARG A 557 41.71 19.73 15.80
N ILE A 558 41.20 19.68 17.03
CA ILE A 558 39.77 19.74 17.29
C ILE A 558 39.39 21.20 17.52
N THR A 559 38.46 21.73 16.72
CA THR A 559 38.30 23.18 16.61
C THR A 559 37.23 23.77 17.54
N ASP A 560 36.23 22.97 17.91
CA ASP A 560 34.98 23.45 18.52
C ASP A 560 34.44 22.55 19.66
N PHE A 561 35.29 21.69 20.22
CA PHE A 561 34.90 20.73 21.28
C PHE A 561 34.10 21.37 22.44
N VAL A 562 32.92 20.81 22.75
CA VAL A 562 32.06 21.27 23.85
C VAL A 562 32.13 20.29 25.03
N ALA A 563 32.79 20.70 26.12
CA ALA A 563 32.92 19.87 27.33
C ALA A 563 31.57 19.52 27.96
N GLY A 564 31.44 18.28 28.44
CA GLY A 564 30.20 17.68 28.98
C GLY A 564 29.16 17.30 27.93
N GLN A 565 29.35 17.75 26.68
CA GLN A 565 28.50 17.41 25.55
C GLN A 565 29.19 16.41 24.64
N ASP A 566 30.34 16.77 24.07
CA ASP A 566 31.11 15.95 23.14
C ASP A 566 32.00 14.93 23.85
N ASP A 567 32.38 13.88 23.12
CA ASP A 567 33.21 12.81 23.63
C ASP A 567 34.48 12.65 22.79
N ILE A 568 35.63 12.51 23.46
CA ILE A 568 36.86 11.99 22.85
C ILE A 568 36.89 10.47 23.09
N VAL A 569 36.86 9.71 22.00
CA VAL A 569 36.77 8.25 22.04
C VAL A 569 38.15 7.65 21.78
N LEU A 570 38.61 6.82 22.72
CA LEU A 570 39.92 6.21 22.76
C LEU A 570 39.79 4.69 22.64
N ASP A 571 40.42 4.12 21.62
CA ASP A 571 40.49 2.67 21.42
C ASP A 571 41.45 2.01 22.42
N LYS A 572 40.92 1.08 23.22
CA LYS A 572 41.67 0.36 24.25
C LYS A 572 42.79 -0.50 23.68
N THR A 573 42.75 -0.86 22.39
CA THR A 573 43.87 -1.56 21.74
C THR A 573 45.07 -0.65 21.48
N THR A 574 44.84 0.67 21.41
CA THR A 574 45.87 1.72 21.30
C THR A 574 46.26 2.25 22.67
N PHE A 575 45.27 2.64 23.46
CA PHE A 575 45.42 3.20 24.79
C PHE A 575 45.35 2.10 25.86
N THR A 576 46.21 1.09 25.71
CA THR A 576 46.12 -0.20 26.40
C THR A 576 46.21 -0.15 27.92
N SER A 577 46.82 0.91 28.46
CA SER A 577 47.05 1.07 29.89
C SER A 577 45.98 1.91 30.59
N LEU A 578 44.97 2.39 29.84
CA LEU A 578 43.86 3.15 30.42
C LEU A 578 42.76 2.21 30.93
N GLU A 579 42.30 2.48 32.14
CA GLU A 579 41.16 1.86 32.80
C GLU A 579 39.90 2.74 32.67
N SER A 580 38.73 2.11 32.84
CA SER A 580 37.44 2.81 32.72
C SER A 580 36.44 2.37 33.78
N THR A 581 35.52 3.28 34.13
CA THR A 581 34.37 3.01 35.01
C THR A 581 33.25 2.28 34.25
N ALA A 582 32.18 1.91 34.98
CA ALA A 582 30.91 1.60 34.34
C ALA A 582 30.50 2.76 33.40
N GLY A 583 30.11 2.44 32.16
CA GLY A 583 29.84 3.43 31.11
C GLY A 583 31.07 3.86 30.29
N ASN A 584 32.19 3.12 30.40
CA ASN A 584 33.40 3.31 29.59
C ASN A 584 34.11 4.66 29.77
N ARG A 585 33.83 5.42 30.84
CA ARG A 585 34.47 6.72 31.11
C ARG A 585 35.82 6.53 31.81
N LEU A 586 36.77 7.45 31.61
CA LEU A 586 38.07 7.38 32.29
C LEU A 586 37.93 7.42 33.82
N ILE A 587 38.75 6.61 34.49
CA ILE A 587 38.88 6.68 35.96
C ILE A 587 39.69 7.91 36.37
N ALA A 588 39.59 8.31 37.65
CA ALA A 588 40.23 9.53 38.14
C ALA A 588 41.77 9.51 38.06
N ASN A 589 42.40 8.34 38.14
CA ASN A 589 43.86 8.20 38.12
C ASN A 589 44.46 8.23 36.71
N ASP A 590 43.62 8.26 35.68
CA ASP A 590 44.01 8.13 34.28
C ASP A 590 43.77 9.44 33.49
N PHE A 591 43.52 10.54 34.21
CA PHE A 591 43.37 11.87 33.64
C PHE A 591 44.02 12.93 34.53
N ALA A 592 44.91 13.74 33.96
CA ALA A 592 45.58 14.84 34.64
C ALA A 592 45.46 16.15 33.84
N ILE A 593 45.34 17.27 34.56
CA ILE A 593 45.37 18.62 33.99
C ILE A 593 46.65 19.32 34.43
N ILE A 594 47.38 19.90 33.48
CA ILE A 594 48.59 20.69 33.71
C ILE A 594 48.46 22.08 33.06
N THR A 595 49.38 22.97 33.42
CA THR A 595 49.54 24.30 32.81
C THR A 595 50.90 24.51 32.15
N ASP A 596 51.84 23.58 32.33
CA ASP A 596 53.16 23.60 31.73
C ASP A 596 53.59 22.18 31.37
N ASN A 597 54.00 21.99 30.11
CA ASN A 597 54.46 20.71 29.57
C ASN A 597 55.71 20.17 30.30
N ALA A 598 56.48 21.02 31.00
CA ALA A 598 57.70 20.61 31.70
C ALA A 598 57.46 19.68 32.91
N ASN A 599 56.24 19.66 33.49
CA ASN A 599 55.91 18.93 34.72
C ASN A 599 54.94 17.74 34.50
N ALA A 600 54.74 17.30 33.26
CA ALA A 600 53.72 16.32 32.88
C ALA A 600 54.03 14.85 33.24
N ALA A 601 55.15 14.57 33.91
CA ALA A 601 55.59 13.20 34.18
C ALA A 601 55.03 12.69 35.52
N THR A 602 53.91 11.98 35.48
CA THR A 602 53.43 11.15 36.61
C THR A 602 53.94 9.72 36.48
N SER A 603 53.83 8.92 37.54
CA SER A 603 54.16 7.50 37.56
C SER A 603 53.08 6.58 36.97
N ASN A 604 51.96 7.15 36.51
CA ASN A 604 50.79 6.41 36.05
C ASN A 604 50.67 6.49 34.52
N ALA A 605 49.90 5.56 33.95
CA ALA A 605 49.44 5.71 32.58
C ALA A 605 48.19 6.59 32.56
N GLU A 606 48.17 7.67 31.78
CA GLU A 606 47.09 8.66 31.85
C GLU A 606 47.00 9.51 30.57
N ILE A 607 45.84 10.13 30.38
CA ILE A 607 45.66 11.25 29.46
C ILE A 607 46.00 12.56 30.17
N VAL A 608 46.91 13.34 29.61
CA VAL A 608 47.34 14.63 30.17
C VAL A 608 46.83 15.76 29.29
N TYR A 609 46.03 16.66 29.86
CA TYR A 609 45.54 17.87 29.21
C TYR A 609 46.31 19.11 29.68
N ASN A 610 46.97 19.81 28.76
CA ASN A 610 47.54 21.12 29.04
C ASN A 610 46.51 22.22 28.75
N SER A 611 45.93 22.72 29.83
CA SER A 611 44.92 23.79 29.82
C SER A 611 45.43 25.14 29.29
N SER A 612 46.75 25.37 29.23
CA SER A 612 47.32 26.64 28.72
C SER A 612 47.44 26.72 27.20
N ASN A 613 47.30 25.60 26.50
CA ASN A 613 47.49 25.53 25.05
C ASN A 613 46.66 24.45 24.34
N GLY A 614 45.74 23.81 25.07
CA GLY A 614 44.80 22.83 24.55
C GLY A 614 45.40 21.46 24.18
N GLN A 615 46.66 21.19 24.48
CA GLN A 615 47.34 19.96 24.04
C GLN A 615 46.91 18.74 24.86
N LEU A 616 46.66 17.62 24.19
CA LEU A 616 46.41 16.31 24.78
C LEU A 616 47.56 15.34 24.50
N PHE A 617 48.00 14.68 25.57
CA PHE A 617 49.07 13.68 25.54
C PHE A 617 48.59 12.38 26.15
N TYR A 618 49.14 11.26 25.68
CA TYR A 618 49.03 9.99 26.37
C TYR A 618 50.38 9.63 27.01
N ASN A 619 50.40 9.45 28.32
CA ASN A 619 51.51 8.90 29.05
C ASN A 619 51.28 7.39 29.19
N ALA A 620 52.03 6.55 28.46
CA ALA A 620 51.75 5.11 28.43
C ALA A 620 52.36 4.33 29.61
N ASN A 621 53.40 4.86 30.25
CA ASN A 621 54.32 4.09 31.11
C ASN A 621 54.68 4.73 32.45
N GLY A 622 54.16 5.92 32.78
CA GLY A 622 54.50 6.56 34.05
C GLY A 622 56.00 6.89 34.24
N SER A 623 56.75 7.04 33.15
CA SER A 623 58.21 7.21 33.22
C SER A 623 58.58 8.69 33.36
N ALA A 624 59.43 9.00 34.35
CA ALA A 624 59.98 10.34 34.64
C ALA A 624 60.87 10.92 33.52
N ALA A 625 61.24 10.13 32.50
CA ALA A 625 61.85 10.63 31.27
C ALA A 625 60.74 11.09 30.32
N GLY A 626 60.67 12.39 30.05
CA GLY A 626 59.62 13.08 29.31
C GLY A 626 58.99 12.28 28.16
N PHE A 627 57.66 12.26 28.18
CA PHE A 627 56.78 11.62 27.18
C PHE A 627 57.11 10.14 26.95
N GLY A 628 56.87 9.31 27.98
CA GLY A 628 56.97 7.85 27.90
C GLY A 628 56.05 7.25 26.82
N GLY A 629 56.56 7.15 25.59
CA GLY A 629 56.04 6.35 24.48
C GLY A 629 54.69 6.75 23.85
N GLY A 630 53.79 7.43 24.57
CA GLY A 630 52.39 7.65 24.12
C GLY A 630 52.12 8.92 23.31
N GLY A 631 53.04 9.90 23.30
CA GLY A 631 53.01 11.03 22.37
C GLY A 631 51.83 12.02 22.54
N ARG A 632 51.92 13.15 21.83
CA ARG A 632 50.80 14.10 21.65
C ARG A 632 49.89 13.55 20.56
N PHE A 633 48.58 13.60 20.75
CA PHE A 633 47.62 13.10 19.74
C PHE A 633 46.59 14.13 19.30
N ALA A 634 46.32 15.15 20.11
CA ALA A 634 45.33 16.17 19.76
C ALA A 634 45.68 17.55 20.34
N ILE A 635 45.08 18.58 19.74
CA ILE A 635 45.09 19.97 20.20
C ILE A 635 43.65 20.50 20.11
N LEU A 636 43.06 20.89 21.24
CA LEU A 636 41.79 21.61 21.27
C LEU A 636 42.05 23.10 21.09
N THR A 637 41.49 23.72 20.06
CA THR A 637 41.81 25.13 19.74
C THR A 637 41.01 26.15 20.55
N ASN A 638 39.97 25.70 21.26
CA ASN A 638 39.10 26.54 22.08
C ASN A 638 39.39 26.47 23.59
N GLU A 639 40.47 25.78 23.99
CA GLU A 639 40.91 25.68 25.41
C GLU A 639 39.80 25.22 26.37
N ALA A 640 39.01 24.22 25.96
CA ALA A 640 37.87 23.71 26.73
C ALA A 640 38.26 23.20 28.14
N GLU A 641 37.41 23.46 29.14
CA GLU A 641 37.57 22.93 30.50
C GLU A 641 37.25 21.42 30.57
N LEU A 642 38.23 20.59 30.18
CA LEU A 642 38.05 19.14 30.13
C LEU A 642 38.02 18.48 31.51
N SER A 643 37.31 17.37 31.56
CA SER A 643 37.22 16.44 32.67
C SER A 643 37.39 15.00 32.20
N ARG A 644 37.64 14.08 33.12
CA ARG A 644 37.71 12.64 32.80
C ARG A 644 36.43 12.08 32.18
N THR A 645 35.28 12.73 32.39
CA THR A 645 34.01 12.27 31.83
C THR A 645 33.86 12.60 30.36
N ASP A 646 34.69 13.47 29.79
CA ASP A 646 34.69 13.81 28.35
C ASP A 646 35.39 12.74 27.49
N PHE A 647 35.95 11.70 28.12
CA PHE A 647 36.65 10.61 27.45
C PHE A 647 35.90 9.30 27.58
N ILE A 648 35.82 8.56 26.47
CA ILE A 648 35.30 7.19 26.40
C ILE A 648 36.43 6.25 26.01
N VAL A 649 36.63 5.18 26.77
CA VAL A 649 37.56 4.08 26.43
C VAL A 649 36.76 2.87 25.99
N GLN A 650 36.89 2.46 24.72
CA GLN A 650 36.14 1.33 24.14
C GLN A 650 37.05 0.34 23.40
N ASN A 651 36.58 -0.90 23.24
CA ASN A 651 37.32 -1.98 22.57
C ASN A 651 37.05 -2.08 21.07
#